data_AF-A0A940NWI1-F1
#
_entry.id   AF-A0A940NWI1-F1
#
_cell.length_a   1.000
_cell.length_b   1.000
_cell.length_c   1.000
_cell.angle_alpha   90.00
_cell.angle_beta   90.00
_cell.angle_gamma   90.00
#
_symmetry.space_group_name_H-M   'P 1'
#
loop_
_entity.id
_entity.type
_entity.pdbx_description
1 polymer ?
#
loop_
_entity_poly.entity_id
_entity_poly.type
_entity_poly.pdbx_seq_one_letter_code
_entity_poly.pdbx_strand_id
1 'polypeptide(L)'
;MDYKTTKLRPTRSYPTYQFYAQAVPKTLPAQDAFHICILETLRWIRSRLSAFDELPPEILLPDPEEYAELQPDALQSFSFSHGIALDCVYVEKNGVWSFRITEADAGANLGDANERPPVIGRTFQTDIAFVKQNDSVEIGVRTLCSDPYGCKEGCEVFRPTVVKALALHPELGVQRCGFRLDGKPFLLDSKSDVEHFAAMFEGESFDLPLVMIAESGYEEIAPVLPELPTGNTPLSVSKGFGMGDVQKEFKVDLSRVDIKVTAQKPVAKPDKPKKAASEPALATAPKPTKQKRTDFPYERLASSLLGFAVVVYVQEKCLPQLRNKCGIALSSGDLAVFCHGKETERYAYSAWTKDAEAFYDGFRAAMRLSPKRSEYRFGDVVFLSKARLQELRERRHETGDLTEKCEIYRQEKDELKQQVRELSQQNADLRLSGEELRATQKKLLAAQDELAEVQEQLRALQAMQQEREEAYRRSAELVQFYRQKADLAATFPTVKDKICDWAEELFAEELLITADAKTALRKYDTAFDLAVLCDGLLFLSAYVRYRRGELSAEVLSLYAERYGWEVQGCGKEALKMRRDDYTVTVQGESYLLDQHIKYGVSAQALVRVYFCWEEELQKLIIGYMPGHLATVRKGT
;
A
#
# COMPACT_ATOMS: atom_id res chain seq x y z
N MET A 1 -30.16 -25.45 -52.13
CA MET A 1 -29.21 -24.44 -51.59
C MET A 1 -29.67 -24.12 -50.18
N ASP A 2 -28.81 -24.26 -49.18
CA ASP A 2 -29.17 -23.85 -47.81
C ASP A 2 -29.43 -22.33 -47.80
N TYR A 3 -30.59 -21.95 -47.28
CA TYR A 3 -30.98 -20.55 -47.13
C TYR A 3 -30.06 -19.88 -46.10
N LYS A 4 -28.98 -19.26 -46.57
CA LYS A 4 -28.02 -18.51 -45.74
C LYS A 4 -28.36 -17.03 -45.79
N THR A 5 -28.89 -16.51 -44.68
CA THR A 5 -29.12 -15.07 -44.49
C THR A 5 -28.10 -14.47 -43.56
N THR A 6 -27.72 -13.23 -43.84
CA THR A 6 -26.86 -12.44 -42.95
C THR A 6 -27.61 -12.15 -41.66
N LYS A 7 -27.02 -12.52 -40.52
CA LYS A 7 -27.60 -12.25 -39.21
C LYS A 7 -27.30 -10.82 -38.79
N LEU A 8 -28.32 -10.03 -38.51
CA LEU A 8 -28.18 -8.73 -37.86
C LEU A 8 -27.78 -8.93 -36.39
N ARG A 9 -26.94 -8.03 -35.88
CA ARG A 9 -26.50 -8.03 -34.48
C ARG A 9 -27.18 -6.88 -33.74
N PRO A 10 -27.62 -7.09 -32.50
CA PRO A 10 -28.06 -5.98 -31.66
C PRO A 10 -26.87 -5.04 -31.38
N THR A 11 -27.18 -3.78 -31.05
CA THR A 11 -26.20 -2.78 -30.64
C THR A 11 -26.32 -2.49 -29.15
N ARG A 12 -25.20 -2.15 -28.51
CA ARG A 12 -25.09 -1.72 -27.12
C ARG A 12 -24.65 -0.26 -27.10
N SER A 13 -25.48 0.61 -26.54
CA SER A 13 -25.24 2.05 -26.46
C SER A 13 -24.79 2.44 -25.05
N TYR A 14 -23.76 3.27 -24.94
CA TYR A 14 -23.29 3.77 -23.65
C TYR A 14 -22.61 5.14 -23.79
N PRO A 15 -22.68 6.01 -22.76
CA PRO A 15 -21.99 7.28 -22.80
C PRO A 15 -20.48 7.07 -22.71
N THR A 16 -19.73 7.70 -23.62
CA THR A 16 -18.27 7.76 -23.61
C THR A 16 -17.78 9.04 -22.97
N TYR A 17 -18.49 10.15 -23.17
CA TYR A 17 -18.18 11.45 -22.59
C TYR A 17 -19.45 12.14 -22.11
N GLN A 18 -19.39 12.79 -20.96
CA GLN A 18 -20.49 13.55 -20.36
C GLN A 18 -19.92 14.77 -19.65
N PHE A 19 -20.57 15.92 -19.81
CA PHE A 19 -20.14 17.19 -19.27
C PHE A 19 -21.34 18.10 -19.00
N TYR A 20 -21.37 18.69 -17.81
CA TYR A 20 -22.41 19.63 -17.39
C TYR A 20 -21.71 20.74 -16.61
N ALA A 21 -22.04 21.97 -16.96
CA ALA A 21 -21.52 23.17 -16.36
C ALA A 21 -22.51 24.33 -16.54
N GLN A 22 -22.21 25.45 -15.90
CA GLN A 22 -22.93 26.70 -16.08
C GLN A 22 -21.94 27.76 -16.55
N ALA A 23 -22.25 28.47 -17.63
CA ALA A 23 -21.59 29.72 -17.96
C ALA A 23 -22.21 30.82 -17.09
N VAL A 24 -21.37 31.42 -16.24
CA VAL A 24 -21.76 32.51 -15.33
C VAL A 24 -20.94 33.74 -15.72
N PRO A 25 -21.41 34.50 -16.71
CA PRO A 25 -20.71 35.68 -17.18
C PRO A 25 -20.61 36.74 -16.08
N LYS A 26 -19.48 37.48 -16.06
CA LYS A 26 -19.27 38.53 -15.03
C LYS A 26 -19.98 39.84 -15.35
N THR A 27 -19.97 40.23 -16.62
CA THR A 27 -20.44 41.54 -17.09
C THR A 27 -21.41 41.41 -18.25
N LEU A 28 -21.45 40.25 -18.90
CA LEU A 28 -22.23 40.00 -20.11
C LEU A 28 -23.66 39.52 -19.73
N PRO A 29 -24.72 40.02 -20.38
CA PRO A 29 -26.07 39.50 -20.21
C PRO A 29 -26.16 38.01 -20.52
N ALA A 30 -27.05 37.29 -19.84
CA ALA A 30 -27.26 35.86 -20.06
C ALA A 30 -27.66 35.53 -21.52
N GLN A 31 -28.37 36.44 -22.20
CA GLN A 31 -28.72 36.29 -23.62
C GLN A 31 -27.49 36.25 -24.53
N ASP A 32 -26.54 37.15 -24.32
CA ASP A 32 -25.34 37.22 -25.15
C ASP A 32 -24.40 36.05 -24.84
N ALA A 33 -24.29 35.65 -23.57
CA ALA A 33 -23.59 34.43 -23.20
C ALA A 33 -24.20 33.18 -23.87
N PHE A 34 -25.53 33.15 -23.99
CA PHE A 34 -26.25 32.07 -24.67
C PHE A 34 -25.97 32.06 -26.17
N HIS A 35 -25.94 33.23 -26.83
CA HIS A 35 -25.52 33.34 -28.22
C HIS A 35 -24.09 32.87 -28.44
N ILE A 36 -23.13 33.30 -27.62
CA ILE A 36 -21.73 32.86 -27.71
C ILE A 36 -21.64 31.33 -27.61
N CYS A 37 -22.38 30.71 -26.67
CA CYS A 37 -22.39 29.26 -26.52
C CYS A 37 -22.85 28.53 -27.80
N ILE A 38 -23.91 29.06 -28.44
CA ILE A 38 -24.43 28.53 -29.70
C ILE A 38 -23.40 28.71 -30.82
N LEU A 39 -22.88 29.93 -31.00
CA LEU A 39 -21.92 30.27 -32.05
C LEU A 39 -20.63 29.44 -31.93
N GLU A 40 -20.17 29.16 -30.71
CA GLU A 40 -19.03 28.27 -30.45
C GLU A 40 -19.28 26.85 -30.97
N THR A 41 -20.51 26.36 -30.78
CA THR A 41 -20.93 25.05 -31.29
C THR A 41 -21.03 25.06 -32.80
N LEU A 42 -21.59 26.12 -33.40
CA LEU A 42 -21.68 26.27 -34.85
C LEU A 42 -20.30 26.36 -35.51
N ARG A 43 -19.35 27.11 -34.92
CA ARG A 43 -17.94 27.16 -35.35
C ARG A 43 -17.30 25.77 -35.33
N TRP A 44 -17.55 25.00 -34.27
CA TRP A 44 -17.07 23.62 -34.18
C TRP A 44 -17.69 22.72 -35.26
N ILE A 45 -18.99 22.86 -35.55
CA ILE A 45 -19.66 22.11 -36.62
C ILE A 45 -19.09 22.48 -37.99
N ARG A 46 -18.94 23.77 -38.30
CA ARG A 46 -18.29 24.24 -39.55
C ARG A 46 -16.92 23.60 -39.75
N SER A 47 -16.10 23.52 -38.68
CA SER A 47 -14.80 22.86 -38.73
C SER A 47 -14.90 21.35 -38.97
N ARG A 48 -15.90 20.67 -38.39
CA ARG A 48 -16.14 19.22 -38.61
C ARG A 48 -16.63 18.90 -40.02
N LEU A 49 -17.32 19.84 -40.66
CA LEU A 49 -17.87 19.70 -42.00
C LEU A 49 -17.00 20.32 -43.09
N SER A 50 -15.75 20.69 -42.80
CA SER A 50 -14.89 21.40 -43.76
C SER A 50 -14.62 20.66 -45.07
N ALA A 51 -14.86 19.34 -45.11
CA ALA A 51 -14.72 18.50 -46.30
C ALA A 51 -16.01 18.34 -47.12
N PHE A 52 -17.13 18.95 -46.68
CA PHE A 52 -18.39 18.93 -47.39
C PHE A 52 -18.44 20.12 -48.36
N ASP A 53 -18.91 19.87 -49.59
CA ASP A 53 -19.01 20.91 -50.62
C ASP A 53 -20.12 21.94 -50.31
N GLU A 54 -21.19 21.49 -49.65
CA GLU A 54 -22.33 22.32 -49.28
C GLU A 54 -22.58 22.23 -47.77
N LEU A 55 -22.71 23.40 -47.13
CA LEU A 55 -23.02 23.54 -45.70
C LEU A 55 -24.43 24.12 -45.52
N PRO A 56 -25.16 23.71 -44.47
CA PRO A 56 -26.43 24.35 -44.13
C PRO A 56 -26.26 25.86 -43.90
N PRO A 57 -27.11 26.72 -44.49
CA PRO A 57 -27.01 28.16 -44.27
C PRO A 57 -27.18 28.54 -42.79
N GLU A 58 -27.90 27.74 -42.01
CA GLU A 58 -28.16 27.95 -40.59
C GLU A 58 -26.90 27.84 -39.72
N ILE A 59 -25.83 27.20 -40.21
CA ILE A 59 -24.54 27.14 -39.52
C ILE A 59 -23.55 28.20 -40.00
N LEU A 60 -23.89 28.98 -41.03
CA LEU A 60 -23.07 30.06 -41.60
C LEU A 60 -23.36 31.40 -40.92
N LEU A 61 -23.28 31.38 -39.58
CA LEU A 61 -23.47 32.54 -38.71
C LEU A 61 -22.12 33.13 -38.27
N PRO A 62 -22.09 34.37 -37.74
CA PRO A 62 -20.87 35.03 -37.28
C PRO A 62 -20.01 34.16 -36.34
N ASP A 63 -18.74 34.52 -36.20
CA ASP A 63 -17.89 33.87 -35.22
C ASP A 63 -18.27 34.29 -33.78
N PRO A 64 -17.95 33.49 -32.75
CA PRO A 64 -18.36 33.76 -31.36
C PRO A 64 -17.92 35.12 -30.84
N GLU A 65 -16.77 35.61 -31.30
CA GLU A 65 -16.22 36.92 -30.95
C GLU A 65 -17.06 38.09 -31.51
N GLU A 66 -17.88 37.82 -32.52
CA GLU A 66 -18.74 38.77 -33.23
C GLU A 66 -20.23 38.56 -32.88
N TYR A 67 -20.54 37.99 -31.71
CA TYR A 67 -21.91 37.66 -31.29
C TYR A 67 -22.89 38.83 -31.37
N ALA A 68 -22.41 40.07 -31.26
CA ALA A 68 -23.22 41.28 -31.36
C ALA A 68 -23.76 41.54 -32.77
N GLU A 69 -23.17 40.94 -33.81
CA GLU A 69 -23.62 41.06 -35.20
C GLU A 69 -24.74 40.06 -35.55
N LEU A 70 -25.04 39.13 -34.63
CA LEU A 70 -26.08 38.12 -34.81
C LEU A 70 -27.46 38.78 -34.96
N GLN A 71 -28.11 38.48 -36.08
CA GLN A 71 -29.47 38.98 -36.32
C GLN A 71 -30.48 38.25 -35.42
N PRO A 72 -31.54 38.93 -34.93
CA PRO A 72 -32.52 38.33 -34.01
C PRO A 72 -33.14 37.02 -34.52
N ASP A 73 -33.42 36.94 -35.83
CA ASP A 73 -34.10 35.80 -36.46
C ASP A 73 -33.13 34.78 -37.10
N ALA A 74 -31.82 34.92 -36.87
CA ALA A 74 -30.79 34.09 -37.51
C ALA A 74 -30.75 32.66 -36.95
N LEU A 75 -31.13 32.46 -35.69
CA LEU A 75 -31.14 31.15 -35.04
C LEU A 75 -32.47 30.45 -35.33
N GLN A 76 -32.40 29.28 -35.96
CA GLN A 76 -33.57 28.50 -36.36
C GLN A 76 -33.35 27.00 -36.12
N SER A 77 -34.44 26.26 -35.97
CA SER A 77 -34.41 24.79 -35.99
C SER A 77 -34.10 24.31 -37.41
N PHE A 78 -33.20 23.33 -37.55
CA PHE A 78 -32.83 22.76 -38.85
C PHE A 78 -32.47 21.28 -38.75
N SER A 79 -32.59 20.57 -39.87
CA SER A 79 -32.14 19.18 -40.02
C SER A 79 -31.32 19.05 -41.29
N PHE A 80 -30.15 18.40 -41.21
CA PHE A 80 -29.27 18.15 -42.33
C PHE A 80 -28.86 16.68 -42.36
N SER A 81 -29.01 16.02 -43.51
CA SER A 81 -28.72 14.61 -43.68
C SER A 81 -27.90 14.37 -44.95
N HIS A 82 -26.60 14.14 -44.80
CA HIS A 82 -25.67 13.89 -45.91
C HIS A 82 -24.59 12.88 -45.51
N GLY A 83 -24.96 11.62 -45.29
CA GLY A 83 -24.05 10.57 -44.75
C GLY A 83 -23.78 10.69 -43.24
N ILE A 84 -24.02 11.86 -42.68
CA ILE A 84 -24.21 12.14 -41.25
C ILE A 84 -25.62 12.70 -41.04
N ALA A 85 -26.15 12.60 -39.83
CA ALA A 85 -27.42 13.22 -39.46
C ALA A 85 -27.17 14.32 -38.43
N LEU A 86 -27.58 15.54 -38.75
CA LEU A 86 -27.57 16.71 -37.87
C LEU A 86 -29.00 17.16 -37.63
N ASP A 87 -29.34 17.38 -36.38
CA ASP A 87 -30.62 17.97 -35.98
C ASP A 87 -30.36 19.06 -34.95
N CYS A 88 -31.00 20.20 -35.12
CA CYS A 88 -30.96 21.33 -34.22
C CYS A 88 -32.39 21.80 -33.94
N VAL A 89 -32.71 22.02 -32.67
CA VAL A 89 -33.97 22.58 -32.21
C VAL A 89 -33.67 23.83 -31.41
N TYR A 90 -34.29 24.94 -31.80
CA TYR A 90 -34.23 26.21 -31.09
C TYR A 90 -35.63 26.63 -30.65
N VAL A 91 -35.79 26.87 -29.35
CA VAL A 91 -37.04 27.29 -28.72
C VAL A 91 -36.78 28.59 -27.98
N GLU A 92 -36.88 29.71 -28.70
CA GLU A 92 -36.53 31.05 -28.22
C GLU A 92 -37.26 31.42 -26.91
N LYS A 93 -38.56 31.15 -26.84
CA LYS A 93 -39.42 31.50 -25.71
C LYS A 93 -38.94 30.90 -24.38
N ASN A 94 -38.37 29.70 -24.45
CA ASN A 94 -37.82 28.99 -23.29
C ASN A 94 -36.31 29.15 -23.18
N GLY A 95 -35.65 29.84 -24.12
CA GLY A 95 -34.20 29.95 -24.16
C GLY A 95 -33.50 28.59 -24.29
N VAL A 96 -34.08 27.66 -25.04
CA VAL A 96 -33.53 26.31 -25.23
C VAL A 96 -32.92 26.20 -26.63
N TRP A 97 -31.67 25.76 -26.68
CA TRP A 97 -31.03 25.35 -27.93
C TRP A 97 -30.46 23.95 -27.76
N SER A 98 -30.79 23.03 -28.65
CA SER A 98 -30.25 21.68 -28.59
C SER A 98 -29.90 21.14 -29.96
N PHE A 99 -28.76 20.48 -30.02
CA PHE A 99 -28.14 19.95 -31.20
C PHE A 99 -27.77 18.47 -31.01
N ARG A 100 -27.90 17.69 -32.08
CA ARG A 100 -27.46 16.30 -32.17
C ARG A 100 -26.75 16.08 -33.49
N ILE A 101 -25.58 15.45 -33.43
CA ILE A 101 -24.91 14.84 -34.58
C ILE A 101 -24.85 13.33 -34.39
N THR A 102 -25.22 12.57 -35.42
CA THR A 102 -25.05 11.12 -35.49
C THR A 102 -24.18 10.77 -36.70
N GLU A 103 -23.12 10.01 -36.46
CA GLU A 103 -22.12 9.65 -37.47
C GLU A 103 -21.59 8.23 -37.26
N ALA A 104 -21.09 7.62 -38.34
CA ALA A 104 -20.40 6.34 -38.27
C ALA A 104 -18.98 6.53 -37.69
N ASP A 105 -18.44 5.48 -37.08
CA ASP A 105 -17.05 5.50 -36.65
C ASP A 105 -16.08 5.59 -37.84
N ALA A 106 -15.45 6.75 -38.00
CA ALA A 106 -14.45 7.02 -39.03
C ALA A 106 -13.00 6.77 -38.58
N GLY A 107 -12.78 6.23 -37.36
CA GLY A 107 -11.46 6.15 -36.76
C GLY A 107 -11.07 7.42 -36.00
N ALA A 108 -9.85 7.48 -35.48
CA ALA A 108 -9.28 8.66 -34.85
C ALA A 108 -7.79 8.79 -35.19
N ASN A 109 -7.32 10.02 -35.40
CA ASN A 109 -5.92 10.36 -35.73
C ASN A 109 -5.34 9.49 -36.86
N LEU A 110 -6.12 9.28 -37.94
CA LEU A 110 -5.69 8.45 -39.06
C LEU A 110 -4.39 9.01 -39.67
N GLY A 111 -3.36 8.17 -39.77
CA GLY A 111 -2.04 8.56 -40.25
C GLY A 111 -1.06 9.07 -39.19
N ASP A 112 -1.47 9.17 -37.92
CA ASP A 112 -0.60 9.55 -36.80
C ASP A 112 -0.14 8.34 -35.97
N ALA A 113 0.87 8.53 -35.10
CA ALA A 113 1.37 7.47 -34.20
C ALA A 113 0.31 6.90 -33.23
N ASN A 114 -0.76 7.67 -32.97
CA ASN A 114 -1.89 7.29 -32.12
C ASN A 114 -3.15 7.00 -32.97
N GLU A 115 -2.95 6.46 -34.18
CA GLU A 115 -4.04 6.06 -35.06
C GLU A 115 -4.91 4.99 -34.41
N ARG A 116 -6.22 5.19 -34.53
CA ARG A 116 -7.23 4.19 -34.22
C ARG A 116 -8.07 3.95 -35.47
N PRO A 117 -8.12 2.71 -35.99
CA PRO A 117 -8.95 2.40 -37.15
C PRO A 117 -10.44 2.47 -36.83
N PRO A 118 -11.29 2.67 -37.86
CA PRO A 118 -12.74 2.62 -37.72
C PRO A 118 -13.23 1.23 -37.30
N VAL A 119 -14.22 1.18 -36.40
CA VAL A 119 -14.87 -0.07 -35.98
C VAL A 119 -16.17 -0.25 -36.76
N ILE A 120 -16.25 -1.33 -37.54
CA ILE A 120 -17.40 -1.62 -38.39
C ILE A 120 -18.68 -1.74 -37.56
N GLY A 121 -19.69 -0.95 -37.93
CA GLY A 121 -21.01 -0.94 -37.28
C GLY A 121 -21.07 -0.14 -35.98
N ARG A 122 -19.96 0.47 -35.53
CA ARG A 122 -19.97 1.45 -34.44
C ARG A 122 -20.49 2.79 -34.95
N THR A 123 -21.35 3.44 -34.16
CA THR A 123 -21.79 4.81 -34.42
C THR A 123 -21.59 5.68 -33.18
N PHE A 124 -21.40 6.98 -33.42
CA PHE A 124 -21.33 8.00 -32.39
C PHE A 124 -22.51 8.95 -32.52
N GLN A 125 -23.09 9.30 -31.38
CA GLN A 125 -24.06 10.38 -31.26
C GLN A 125 -23.53 11.41 -30.27
N THR A 126 -23.34 12.65 -30.68
CA THR A 126 -22.99 13.75 -29.78
C THR A 126 -24.17 14.69 -29.65
N ASP A 127 -24.67 14.84 -28.42
CA ASP A 127 -25.71 15.79 -28.06
C ASP A 127 -25.08 16.98 -27.32
N ILE A 128 -25.43 18.20 -27.74
CA ILE A 128 -25.06 19.46 -27.09
C ILE A 128 -26.34 20.24 -26.83
N ALA A 129 -26.47 20.83 -25.66
CA ALA A 129 -27.63 21.62 -25.31
C ALA A 129 -27.27 22.78 -24.40
N PHE A 130 -27.96 23.90 -24.62
CA PHE A 130 -27.87 25.11 -23.83
C PHE A 130 -29.26 25.53 -23.36
N VAL A 131 -29.35 25.93 -22.10
CA VAL A 131 -30.57 26.48 -21.52
C VAL A 131 -30.25 27.80 -20.86
N LYS A 132 -30.86 28.88 -21.35
CA LYS A 132 -30.71 30.21 -20.77
C LYS A 132 -31.47 30.28 -19.45
N GLN A 133 -30.77 30.67 -18.39
CA GLN A 133 -31.32 31.02 -17.10
C GLN A 133 -31.29 32.55 -16.94
N ASN A 134 -31.78 33.07 -15.81
CA ASN A 134 -31.84 34.52 -15.58
C ASN A 134 -30.47 35.19 -15.67
N ASP A 135 -29.46 34.62 -15.01
CA ASP A 135 -28.10 35.19 -14.89
C ASP A 135 -27.00 34.24 -15.40
N SER A 136 -27.36 33.12 -16.02
CA SER A 136 -26.41 32.10 -16.45
C SER A 136 -26.93 31.30 -17.64
N VAL A 137 -26.07 30.44 -18.20
CA VAL A 137 -26.45 29.48 -19.25
C VAL A 137 -26.02 28.09 -18.79
N GLU A 138 -26.97 27.17 -18.71
CA GLU A 138 -26.66 25.77 -18.48
C GLU A 138 -26.12 25.13 -19.75
N ILE A 139 -25.05 24.35 -19.60
CA ILE A 139 -24.36 23.67 -20.69
C ILE A 139 -24.41 22.17 -20.41
N GLY A 140 -24.98 21.39 -21.33
CA GLY A 140 -24.88 19.93 -21.29
C GLY A 140 -24.32 19.38 -22.59
N VAL A 141 -23.32 18.51 -22.46
CA VAL A 141 -22.68 17.81 -23.57
C VAL A 141 -22.60 16.33 -23.22
N ARG A 142 -22.98 15.46 -24.16
CA ARG A 142 -22.74 14.02 -24.03
C ARG A 142 -22.45 13.39 -25.38
N THR A 143 -21.58 12.40 -25.37
CA THR A 143 -21.30 11.55 -26.52
C THR A 143 -21.65 10.11 -26.17
N LEU A 144 -22.49 9.49 -26.98
CA LEU A 144 -22.91 8.11 -26.88
C LEU A 144 -22.20 7.30 -27.97
N CYS A 145 -21.68 6.14 -27.59
CA CYS A 145 -21.14 5.15 -28.51
C CYS A 145 -22.11 3.98 -28.58
N SER A 146 -22.48 3.59 -29.80
CA SER A 146 -23.32 2.42 -30.07
C SER A 146 -22.46 1.35 -30.73
N ASP A 147 -22.07 0.33 -29.98
CA ASP A 147 -21.24 -0.78 -30.44
C ASP A 147 -22.09 -1.96 -30.90
N PRO A 148 -21.69 -2.70 -31.94
CA PRO A 148 -22.24 -4.03 -32.20
C PRO A 148 -22.03 -4.95 -30.99
N TYR A 149 -23.02 -5.77 -30.65
CA TYR A 149 -22.91 -6.70 -29.53
C TYR A 149 -21.72 -7.64 -29.68
N GLY A 150 -20.94 -7.79 -28.61
CA GLY A 150 -19.70 -8.58 -28.57
C GLY A 150 -18.46 -7.87 -29.13
N CYS A 151 -18.56 -6.59 -29.49
CA CYS A 151 -17.40 -5.77 -29.83
C CYS A 151 -16.41 -5.72 -28.65
N LYS A 152 -15.15 -6.05 -28.91
CA LYS A 152 -14.06 -6.01 -27.94
C LYS A 152 -13.13 -4.81 -28.11
N GLU A 153 -13.26 -4.10 -29.23
CA GLU A 153 -12.43 -2.95 -29.52
C GLU A 153 -12.71 -1.82 -28.53
N GLY A 154 -11.64 -1.26 -27.97
CA GLY A 154 -11.74 -0.11 -27.09
C GLY A 154 -12.47 1.06 -27.76
N CYS A 155 -13.26 1.77 -26.97
CA CYS A 155 -13.76 3.09 -27.36
C CYS A 155 -13.12 4.13 -26.45
N GLU A 156 -12.41 5.07 -27.06
CA GLU A 156 -11.80 6.21 -26.36
C GLU A 156 -12.88 7.20 -25.90
N VAL A 157 -12.50 8.09 -25.00
CA VAL A 157 -13.35 9.19 -24.57
C VAL A 157 -13.08 10.38 -25.48
N PHE A 158 -14.10 10.74 -26.28
CA PHE A 158 -14.05 11.90 -27.16
C PHE A 158 -14.72 13.09 -26.47
N ARG A 159 -13.90 14.03 -25.95
CA ARG A 159 -14.37 15.35 -25.53
C ARG A 159 -14.49 16.25 -26.76
N PRO A 160 -15.69 16.72 -27.14
CA PRO A 160 -15.84 17.70 -28.20
C PRO A 160 -15.02 18.97 -27.92
N THR A 161 -14.32 19.49 -28.94
CA THR A 161 -13.45 20.66 -28.78
C THR A 161 -14.19 21.89 -28.28
N VAL A 162 -15.50 22.00 -28.58
CA VAL A 162 -16.38 23.06 -28.07
C VAL A 162 -16.37 23.16 -26.55
N VAL A 163 -16.24 22.05 -25.80
CA VAL A 163 -16.15 22.11 -24.32
C VAL A 163 -14.94 22.95 -23.89
N LYS A 164 -13.80 22.76 -24.55
CA LYS A 164 -12.59 23.53 -24.27
C LYS A 164 -12.74 24.98 -24.72
N ALA A 165 -13.40 25.23 -25.86
CA ALA A 165 -13.64 26.58 -26.36
C ALA A 165 -14.52 27.39 -25.39
N LEU A 166 -15.66 26.82 -24.96
CA LEU A 166 -16.56 27.42 -23.98
C LEU A 166 -15.83 27.71 -22.66
N ALA A 167 -15.11 26.72 -22.14
CA ALA A 167 -14.38 26.82 -20.88
C ALA A 167 -13.31 27.94 -20.87
N LEU A 168 -12.63 28.12 -22.00
CA LEU A 168 -11.57 29.12 -22.15
C LEU A 168 -12.07 30.48 -22.66
N HIS A 169 -13.36 30.59 -23.02
CA HIS A 169 -13.91 31.86 -23.48
C HIS A 169 -13.87 32.89 -22.34
N PRO A 170 -13.23 34.06 -22.55
CA PRO A 170 -12.95 35.00 -21.46
C PRO A 170 -14.20 35.55 -20.79
N GLU A 171 -15.30 35.68 -21.54
CA GLU A 171 -16.55 36.28 -21.07
C GLU A 171 -17.53 35.31 -20.41
N LEU A 172 -17.43 33.99 -20.67
CA LEU A 172 -18.44 33.01 -20.23
C LEU A 172 -18.28 32.58 -18.77
N GLY A 173 -17.06 32.58 -18.25
CA GLY A 173 -16.81 32.20 -16.85
C GLY A 173 -17.35 30.82 -16.49
N VAL A 174 -17.15 29.81 -17.34
CA VAL A 174 -17.72 28.47 -17.16
C VAL A 174 -17.28 27.86 -15.83
N GLN A 175 -18.26 27.36 -15.07
CA GLN A 175 -18.04 26.76 -13.75
C GLN A 175 -18.93 25.54 -13.52
N ARG A 176 -18.51 24.65 -12.62
CA ARG A 176 -19.28 23.48 -12.17
C ARG A 176 -19.30 23.45 -10.65
N CYS A 177 -20.48 23.56 -10.05
CA CYS A 177 -20.66 23.61 -8.58
C CYS A 177 -19.73 24.65 -7.92
N GLY A 178 -19.56 25.82 -8.56
CA GLY A 178 -18.67 26.89 -8.13
C GLY A 178 -17.20 26.76 -8.55
N PHE A 179 -16.73 25.58 -9.00
CA PHE A 179 -15.38 25.42 -9.52
C PHE A 179 -15.26 25.99 -10.93
N ARG A 180 -14.44 27.03 -11.10
CA ARG A 180 -14.15 27.59 -12.43
C ARG A 180 -13.36 26.59 -13.28
N LEU A 181 -13.79 26.42 -14.52
CA LEU A 181 -13.17 25.50 -15.49
C LEU A 181 -12.34 26.29 -16.51
N ASP A 182 -11.20 26.84 -16.09
CA ASP A 182 -10.32 27.65 -16.95
C ASP A 182 -8.97 26.97 -17.27
N GLY A 183 -8.85 25.69 -16.92
CA GLY A 183 -7.62 24.91 -17.10
C GLY A 183 -6.55 25.18 -16.05
N LYS A 184 -6.87 25.95 -14.99
CA LYS A 184 -6.00 26.18 -13.84
C LYS A 184 -6.44 25.34 -12.65
N PRO A 185 -5.52 25.00 -11.73
CA PRO A 185 -5.87 24.34 -10.48
C PRO A 185 -6.63 25.29 -9.54
N PHE A 186 -7.54 24.75 -8.75
CA PHE A 186 -8.11 25.46 -7.60
C PHE A 186 -7.11 25.42 -6.44
N LEU A 187 -6.64 26.58 -5.98
CA LEU A 187 -5.60 26.67 -4.96
C LEU A 187 -6.21 26.84 -3.57
N LEU A 188 -5.83 25.98 -2.62
CA LEU A 188 -6.14 26.16 -1.20
C LEU A 188 -4.90 26.72 -0.50
N ASP A 189 -4.82 28.05 -0.40
CA ASP A 189 -3.70 28.74 0.25
C ASP A 189 -4.08 29.42 1.58
N SER A 190 -5.36 29.66 1.80
CA SER A 190 -5.86 30.36 2.98
C SER A 190 -6.99 29.59 3.67
N LYS A 191 -7.32 30.02 4.89
CA LYS A 191 -8.47 29.46 5.61
C LYS A 191 -9.79 29.73 4.85
N SER A 192 -9.88 30.89 4.21
CA SER A 192 -11.05 31.29 3.43
C SER A 192 -11.24 30.37 2.22
N ASP A 193 -10.17 29.94 1.56
CA ASP A 193 -10.27 29.03 0.42
C ASP A 193 -10.75 27.65 0.84
N VAL A 194 -10.29 27.16 2.00
CA VAL A 194 -10.76 25.88 2.57
C VAL A 194 -12.24 25.97 2.93
N GLU A 195 -12.70 27.08 3.49
CA GLU A 195 -14.13 27.30 3.78
C GLU A 195 -14.97 27.37 2.51
N HIS A 196 -14.49 28.09 1.49
CA HIS A 196 -15.15 28.16 0.19
C HIS A 196 -15.21 26.78 -0.49
N PHE A 197 -14.11 26.03 -0.45
CA PHE A 197 -14.06 24.65 -0.94
C PHE A 197 -15.03 23.74 -0.21
N ALA A 198 -15.06 23.79 1.13
CA ALA A 198 -15.96 22.96 1.93
C ALA A 198 -17.43 23.19 1.55
N ALA A 199 -17.84 24.45 1.38
CA ALA A 199 -19.20 24.79 0.94
C ALA A 199 -19.54 24.21 -0.43
N MET A 200 -18.59 24.21 -1.38
CA MET A 200 -18.78 23.61 -2.71
C MET A 200 -18.80 22.08 -2.68
N PHE A 201 -17.96 21.47 -1.83
CA PHE A 201 -17.83 20.01 -1.72
C PHE A 201 -19.04 19.36 -1.02
N GLU A 202 -19.69 20.06 -0.09
CA GLU A 202 -20.87 19.58 0.63
C GLU A 202 -22.20 19.85 -0.11
N GLY A 203 -22.22 20.85 -1.00
CA GLY A 203 -23.45 21.43 -1.54
C GLY A 203 -24.24 20.57 -2.53
N GLU A 204 -23.57 19.72 -3.34
CA GLU A 204 -24.21 18.86 -4.35
C GLU A 204 -23.34 17.64 -4.69
N SER A 205 -23.92 16.60 -5.30
CA SER A 205 -23.14 15.48 -5.83
C SER A 205 -22.30 15.93 -7.03
N PHE A 206 -20.99 16.06 -6.82
CA PHE A 206 -20.05 16.44 -7.85
C PHE A 206 -19.81 15.26 -8.82
N ASP A 207 -20.41 15.32 -10.02
CA ASP A 207 -20.30 14.24 -11.03
C ASP A 207 -18.99 14.27 -11.83
N LEU A 208 -18.35 15.44 -11.91
CA LEU A 208 -17.02 15.56 -12.50
C LEU A 208 -16.00 15.08 -11.45
N PRO A 209 -14.99 14.27 -11.79
CA PRO A 209 -13.97 13.87 -10.81
C PRO A 209 -13.20 15.08 -10.26
N LEU A 210 -12.87 15.02 -8.97
CA LEU A 210 -12.02 15.99 -8.28
C LEU A 210 -10.68 15.32 -7.94
N VAL A 211 -9.58 15.86 -8.44
CA VAL A 211 -8.22 15.41 -8.13
C VAL A 211 -7.61 16.37 -7.14
N MET A 212 -7.38 15.93 -5.91
CA MET A 212 -6.73 16.71 -4.86
C MET A 212 -5.25 16.33 -4.76
N ILE A 213 -4.38 17.34 -4.74
CA ILE A 213 -2.93 17.18 -4.69
C ILE A 213 -2.40 18.01 -3.52
N ALA A 214 -1.77 17.37 -2.55
CA ALA A 214 -1.13 18.04 -1.44
C ALA A 214 0.28 18.51 -1.80
N GLU A 215 0.69 19.67 -1.28
CA GLU A 215 2.06 20.16 -1.38
C GLU A 215 3.05 19.14 -0.81
N SER A 216 4.15 18.90 -1.52
CA SER A 216 5.12 17.85 -1.19
C SER A 216 5.91 18.10 0.09
N GLY A 217 5.87 19.33 0.62
CA GLY A 217 6.60 19.74 1.83
C GLY A 217 8.11 19.87 1.61
N TYR A 218 8.86 19.71 2.70
CA TYR A 218 10.32 19.90 2.71
C TYR A 218 11.05 18.65 3.21
N GLU A 219 12.25 18.43 2.67
CA GLU A 219 13.18 17.42 3.15
C GLU A 219 14.35 18.08 3.89
N GLU A 220 14.77 17.49 5.00
CA GLU A 220 15.94 17.93 5.75
C GLU A 220 17.19 17.28 5.17
N ILE A 221 18.11 18.10 4.66
CA ILE A 221 19.39 17.63 4.16
C ILE A 221 20.41 17.73 5.30
N ALA A 222 21.05 16.62 5.62
CA ALA A 222 22.17 16.60 6.56
C ALA A 222 23.31 17.51 6.04
N PRO A 223 23.94 18.34 6.88
CA PRO A 223 25.00 19.24 6.42
C PRO A 223 26.15 18.42 5.83
N VAL A 224 26.49 18.70 4.57
CA VAL A 224 27.68 18.15 3.91
C VAL A 224 28.90 18.73 4.61
N LEU A 225 29.70 17.87 5.26
CA LEU A 225 31.00 18.27 5.80
C LEU A 225 31.93 18.64 4.63
N PRO A 226 32.67 19.77 4.69
CA PRO A 226 33.57 20.16 3.62
C PRO A 226 34.68 19.11 3.46
N GLU A 227 34.92 18.67 2.22
CA GLU A 227 36.04 17.79 1.88
C GLU A 227 37.37 18.48 2.25
N LEU A 228 38.20 17.78 3.02
CA LEU A 228 39.55 18.22 3.37
C LEU A 228 40.39 18.32 2.07
N PRO A 229 41.14 19.41 1.85
CA PRO A 229 41.98 19.55 0.67
C PRO A 229 43.09 18.49 0.69
N THR A 230 43.13 17.66 -0.36
CA THR A 230 44.22 16.71 -0.65
C THR A 230 45.46 17.46 -1.12
N GLY A 231 46.12 18.14 -0.20
CA GLY A 231 47.43 18.76 -0.40
C GLY A 231 48.55 17.75 -0.17
N ASN A 232 49.08 17.16 -1.24
CA ASN A 232 50.36 16.46 -1.22
C ASN A 232 51.48 17.45 -0.85
N THR A 233 51.93 17.40 0.40
CA THR A 233 53.30 17.78 0.77
C THR A 233 53.91 16.65 1.61
N PRO A 234 55.12 16.18 1.29
CA PRO A 234 55.70 15.00 1.91
C PRO A 234 56.43 15.40 3.20
N LEU A 235 56.03 14.82 4.33
CA LEU A 235 56.85 14.82 5.53
C LEU A 235 57.00 13.40 6.06
N SER A 236 58.25 13.10 6.36
CA SER A 236 58.90 11.80 6.33
C SER A 236 58.84 11.08 7.68
N VAL A 237 58.51 9.79 7.62
CA VAL A 237 59.21 8.66 8.30
C VAL A 237 59.39 8.75 9.82
N SER A 238 58.70 7.88 10.59
CA SER A 238 59.24 6.55 10.98
C SER A 238 58.46 5.88 12.12
N LYS A 239 58.39 4.54 12.00
CA LYS A 239 58.34 3.51 13.06
C LYS A 239 57.04 3.30 13.84
N GLY A 240 56.45 2.13 13.58
CA GLY A 240 56.30 1.13 14.63
C GLY A 240 54.92 0.50 14.76
N PHE A 241 54.79 -0.72 14.22
CA PHE A 241 54.03 -1.87 14.74
C PHE A 241 52.63 -1.69 15.36
N GLY A 242 51.69 -2.52 14.87
CA GLY A 242 50.72 -3.18 15.76
C GLY A 242 49.28 -3.18 15.24
N MET A 243 48.91 -4.26 14.56
CA MET A 243 47.51 -4.71 14.46
C MET A 243 47.02 -5.06 15.86
N GLY A 244 45.83 -4.60 16.24
CA GLY A 244 45.18 -4.98 17.49
C GLY A 244 43.80 -4.34 17.64
N ASP A 245 42.78 -5.20 17.57
CA ASP A 245 41.38 -4.93 17.90
C ASP A 245 41.21 -4.15 19.21
N VAL A 246 40.35 -3.13 19.20
CA VAL A 246 39.75 -2.60 20.43
C VAL A 246 38.28 -2.24 20.15
N GLN A 247 37.38 -3.14 20.55
CA GLN A 247 36.03 -2.80 20.96
C GLN A 247 36.10 -1.82 22.14
N LYS A 248 35.38 -0.71 22.09
CA LYS A 248 35.14 0.14 23.27
C LYS A 248 33.68 0.58 23.35
N GLU A 249 33.01 0.01 24.34
CA GLU A 249 31.74 0.47 24.90
C GLU A 249 31.87 1.90 25.43
N PHE A 250 30.88 2.74 25.14
CA PHE A 250 30.73 4.06 25.74
C PHE A 250 29.85 3.98 26.99
N LYS A 251 30.40 4.32 28.15
CA LYS A 251 29.64 4.74 29.34
C LYS A 251 29.63 6.27 29.39
N VAL A 252 28.42 6.85 29.38
CA VAL A 252 28.20 8.29 29.60
C VAL A 252 27.88 8.51 31.07
N ASP A 253 28.64 9.39 31.72
CA ASP A 253 28.42 9.84 33.10
C ASP A 253 27.64 11.16 33.08
N LEU A 254 26.47 11.15 33.71
CA LEU A 254 25.56 12.29 33.86
C LEU A 254 25.70 12.84 35.28
N SER A 255 26.63 13.76 35.49
CA SER A 255 26.58 14.60 36.68
C SER A 255 27.34 15.93 36.48
N ARG A 256 26.57 17.01 36.31
CA ARG A 256 26.76 18.35 36.93
C ARG A 256 25.86 19.38 36.27
N VAL A 257 24.66 19.50 36.85
CA VAL A 257 23.83 20.70 36.76
C VAL A 257 24.23 21.58 37.93
N ASP A 258 24.49 22.86 37.70
CA ASP A 258 24.39 23.89 38.73
C ASP A 258 23.73 25.15 38.16
N ILE A 259 22.55 25.46 38.70
CA ILE A 259 21.75 26.64 38.43
C ILE A 259 22.04 27.64 39.56
N LYS A 260 22.35 28.90 39.21
CA LYS A 260 22.21 30.02 40.14
C LYS A 260 21.41 31.15 39.51
N VAL A 261 20.25 31.39 40.11
CA VAL A 261 19.37 32.55 39.94
C VAL A 261 19.77 33.62 40.94
N THR A 262 19.88 34.88 40.52
CA THR A 262 19.62 36.02 41.43
C THR A 262 19.09 37.20 40.63
N ALA A 263 18.01 37.78 41.14
CA ALA A 263 17.22 38.85 40.53
C ALA A 263 17.63 40.24 41.05
N GLN A 264 17.42 41.29 40.26
CA GLN A 264 16.75 42.55 40.68
C GLN A 264 16.51 43.52 39.49
N LYS A 265 15.36 44.20 39.52
CA LYS A 265 14.76 45.22 38.60
C LYS A 265 15.16 46.66 39.03
N PRO A 266 14.59 47.76 38.48
CA PRO A 266 14.37 48.21 37.08
C PRO A 266 14.87 49.68 36.87
N VAL A 267 14.72 50.26 35.66
CA VAL A 267 14.25 51.66 35.36
C VAL A 267 14.89 52.28 34.10
N ALA A 268 14.02 52.93 33.32
CA ALA A 268 14.18 54.02 32.33
C ALA A 268 14.74 53.75 30.92
N LYS A 269 13.87 53.98 29.93
CA LYS A 269 14.15 54.55 28.59
C LYS A 269 14.35 56.08 28.75
N PRO A 270 15.08 56.82 27.88
CA PRO A 270 14.85 56.83 26.43
C PRO A 270 16.07 57.09 25.50
N ASP A 271 15.73 57.14 24.20
CA ASP A 271 16.43 57.76 23.06
C ASP A 271 17.44 56.96 22.22
N LYS A 272 17.04 56.78 20.95
CA LYS A 272 17.88 56.55 19.76
C LYS A 272 18.69 57.84 19.50
N PRO A 273 19.95 57.81 18.99
CA PRO A 273 20.16 57.34 17.61
C PRO A 273 21.57 56.83 17.21
N LYS A 274 21.61 56.26 15.99
CA LYS A 274 22.72 56.10 15.04
C LYS A 274 23.66 54.88 15.14
N LYS A 275 23.83 54.30 13.94
CA LYS A 275 24.66 53.17 13.50
C LYS A 275 26.16 53.43 13.75
N ALA A 276 26.87 52.43 14.23
CA ALA A 276 28.25 52.14 13.86
C ALA A 276 28.56 50.64 14.07
N ALA A 277 29.18 50.06 13.04
CA ALA A 277 29.93 48.81 12.90
C ALA A 277 29.73 47.64 13.90
N SER A 278 29.37 46.50 13.32
CA SER A 278 29.37 45.15 13.87
C SER A 278 30.78 44.65 14.26
N GLU A 279 30.91 44.13 15.48
CA GLU A 279 31.92 43.13 15.83
C GLU A 279 31.57 41.76 15.21
N PRO A 280 32.55 40.89 14.90
CA PRO A 280 32.29 39.64 14.19
C PRO A 280 31.62 38.62 15.11
N ALA A 281 30.46 38.13 14.68
CA ALA A 281 29.71 37.06 15.33
C ALA A 281 30.51 35.75 15.33
N LEU A 282 30.54 35.08 16.49
CA LEU A 282 30.85 33.66 16.59
C LEU A 282 30.00 32.89 15.57
N ALA A 283 30.66 32.08 14.74
CA ALA A 283 30.02 31.21 13.78
C ALA A 283 29.08 30.23 14.49
N THR A 284 27.78 30.48 14.43
CA THR A 284 26.74 29.49 14.70
C THR A 284 26.88 28.36 13.69
N ALA A 285 26.88 27.11 14.19
CA ALA A 285 26.83 25.92 13.35
C ALA A 285 25.72 26.03 12.28
N PRO A 286 25.98 25.58 11.03
CA PRO A 286 25.02 25.71 9.95
C PRO A 286 23.73 24.96 10.30
N LYS A 287 22.60 25.68 10.26
CA LYS A 287 21.27 25.08 10.39
C LYS A 287 21.03 24.12 9.21
N PRO A 288 20.34 22.98 9.41
CA PRO A 288 19.99 22.09 8.30
C PRO A 288 19.20 22.86 7.24
N THR A 289 19.68 22.79 6.01
CA THR A 289 19.05 23.44 4.86
C THR A 289 17.83 22.60 4.48
N LYS A 290 16.63 23.21 4.53
CA LYS A 290 15.39 22.56 4.07
C LYS A 290 15.29 22.72 2.57
N GLN A 291 15.32 21.62 1.82
CA GLN A 291 15.06 21.64 0.37
C GLN A 291 13.58 21.29 0.13
N LYS A 292 12.89 22.07 -0.70
CA LYS A 292 11.51 21.77 -1.09
C LYS A 292 11.48 20.48 -1.90
N ARG A 293 10.61 19.55 -1.53
CA ARG A 293 10.37 18.31 -2.31
C ARG A 293 9.68 18.65 -3.62
N THR A 294 9.89 17.81 -4.63
CA THR A 294 9.28 18.02 -5.95
C THR A 294 7.76 17.90 -5.84
N ASP A 295 7.04 18.95 -6.23
CA ASP A 295 5.58 18.90 -6.34
C ASP A 295 5.15 18.08 -7.55
N PHE A 296 4.02 17.39 -7.43
CA PHE A 296 3.38 16.78 -8.59
C PHE A 296 3.04 17.89 -9.61
N PRO A 297 3.18 17.69 -10.93
CA PRO A 297 2.95 18.74 -11.94
C PRO A 297 1.45 19.07 -12.11
N TYR A 298 0.84 19.68 -11.09
CA TYR A 298 -0.60 19.92 -10.96
C TYR A 298 -1.13 20.95 -11.96
N GLU A 299 -0.35 21.96 -12.36
CA GLU A 299 -0.76 22.94 -13.39
C GLU A 299 -0.86 22.30 -14.78
N ARG A 300 0.15 21.50 -15.14
CA ARG A 300 0.16 20.70 -16.37
C ARG A 300 -1.00 19.72 -16.36
N LEU A 301 -1.30 19.11 -15.21
CA LEU A 301 -2.44 18.21 -15.06
C LEU A 301 -3.76 18.95 -15.29
N ALA A 302 -3.98 20.07 -14.61
CA ALA A 302 -5.22 20.86 -14.67
C ALA A 302 -5.57 21.28 -16.10
N SER A 303 -4.58 21.81 -16.84
CA SER A 303 -4.76 22.20 -18.23
C SER A 303 -5.09 20.99 -19.13
N SER A 304 -4.49 19.83 -18.85
CA SER A 304 -4.68 18.61 -19.63
C SER A 304 -6.01 17.90 -19.37
N LEU A 305 -6.59 18.10 -18.19
CA LEU A 305 -7.85 17.52 -17.70
C LEU A 305 -9.05 18.47 -17.79
N LEU A 306 -8.92 19.62 -18.44
CA LEU A 306 -10.02 20.57 -18.63
C LEU A 306 -11.30 19.91 -19.16
N GLY A 307 -12.41 19.93 -18.42
CA GLY A 307 -13.66 19.25 -18.80
C GLY A 307 -13.64 17.73 -18.64
N PHE A 308 -12.60 17.14 -18.06
CA PHE A 308 -12.53 15.74 -17.62
C PHE A 308 -12.51 15.62 -16.09
N ALA A 309 -11.82 16.54 -15.41
CA ALA A 309 -11.73 16.59 -13.95
C ALA A 309 -11.41 18.02 -13.49
N VAL A 310 -11.66 18.31 -12.21
CA VAL A 310 -11.17 19.51 -11.53
C VAL A 310 -9.94 19.15 -10.71
N VAL A 311 -8.88 19.93 -10.81
CA VAL A 311 -7.65 19.74 -10.03
C VAL A 311 -7.62 20.76 -8.90
N VAL A 312 -7.43 20.29 -7.68
CA VAL A 312 -7.30 21.11 -6.47
C VAL A 312 -5.90 20.90 -5.91
N TYR A 313 -5.16 21.99 -5.68
CA TYR A 313 -3.85 21.94 -5.04
C TYR A 313 -3.94 22.51 -3.63
N VAL A 314 -3.44 21.76 -2.65
CA VAL A 314 -3.58 22.07 -1.22
C VAL A 314 -2.22 22.39 -0.63
N GLN A 315 -2.02 23.64 -0.20
CA GLN A 315 -0.78 24.03 0.49
C GLN A 315 -0.68 23.37 1.86
N GLU A 316 0.55 23.08 2.32
CA GLU A 316 0.79 22.30 3.53
C GLU A 316 0.12 22.92 4.78
N LYS A 317 0.09 24.25 4.87
CA LYS A 317 -0.58 25.01 5.94
C LYS A 317 -2.11 24.82 6.00
N CYS A 318 -2.73 24.39 4.91
CA CYS A 318 -4.18 24.20 4.79
C CYS A 318 -4.61 22.77 5.13
N LEU A 319 -3.70 21.79 5.13
CA LEU A 319 -4.00 20.37 5.39
C LEU A 319 -4.75 20.13 6.72
N PRO A 320 -4.37 20.75 7.87
CA PRO A 320 -5.09 20.54 9.12
C PRO A 320 -6.54 21.06 9.07
N GLN A 321 -6.77 22.16 8.36
CA GLN A 321 -8.10 22.76 8.25
C GLN A 321 -8.98 21.96 7.30
N LEU A 322 -8.42 21.48 6.20
CA LEU A 322 -9.09 20.58 5.28
C LEU A 322 -9.57 19.30 6.00
N ARG A 323 -8.71 18.71 6.84
CA ARG A 323 -9.09 17.56 7.69
C ARG A 323 -10.23 17.90 8.64
N ASN A 324 -10.16 19.04 9.31
CA ASN A 324 -11.15 19.42 10.33
C ASN A 324 -12.52 19.78 9.73
N LYS A 325 -12.55 20.38 8.53
CA LYS A 325 -13.78 20.85 7.88
C LYS A 325 -14.40 19.79 6.98
N CYS A 326 -13.60 19.22 6.07
CA CYS A 326 -14.09 18.28 5.05
C CYS A 326 -13.91 16.80 5.45
N GLY A 327 -13.24 16.51 6.57
CA GLY A 327 -12.89 15.13 6.93
C GLY A 327 -11.79 14.49 6.07
N ILE A 328 -11.15 15.27 5.19
CA ILE A 328 -10.15 14.78 4.23
C ILE A 328 -8.75 14.85 4.86
N ALA A 329 -8.18 13.68 5.18
CA ALA A 329 -6.85 13.57 5.76
C ALA A 329 -5.80 13.23 4.68
N LEU A 330 -5.11 14.25 4.15
CA LEU A 330 -3.99 14.12 3.21
C LEU A 330 -2.65 14.40 3.91
N SER A 331 -1.63 13.63 3.55
CA SER A 331 -0.23 13.86 3.94
C SER A 331 0.48 14.69 2.88
N SER A 332 1.63 15.29 3.22
CA SER A 332 2.41 16.09 2.27
C SER A 332 2.82 15.23 1.05
N GLY A 333 2.46 15.70 -0.15
CA GLY A 333 2.71 15.02 -1.43
C GLY A 333 1.72 13.91 -1.80
N ASP A 334 0.67 13.69 -1.00
CA ASP A 334 -0.41 12.76 -1.34
C ASP A 334 -1.27 13.28 -2.50
N LEU A 335 -1.76 12.37 -3.32
CA LEU A 335 -2.75 12.60 -4.35
C LEU A 335 -4.00 11.76 -4.05
N ALA A 336 -5.19 12.35 -4.15
CA ALA A 336 -6.46 11.65 -3.96
C ALA A 336 -7.47 12.03 -5.04
N VAL A 337 -8.29 11.06 -5.45
CA VAL A 337 -9.37 11.24 -6.42
C VAL A 337 -10.71 11.06 -5.72
N PHE A 338 -11.61 12.00 -5.93
CA PHE A 338 -12.97 11.98 -5.41
C PHE A 338 -13.97 11.96 -6.56
N CYS A 339 -14.90 11.01 -6.51
CA CYS A 339 -16.04 10.89 -7.43
C CYS A 339 -17.33 10.88 -6.62
N HIS A 340 -18.31 11.72 -6.97
CA HIS A 340 -19.57 11.87 -6.22
C HIS A 340 -19.37 12.06 -4.71
N GLY A 341 -18.36 12.86 -4.33
CA GLY A 341 -18.03 13.18 -2.94
C GLY A 341 -17.35 12.05 -2.15
N LYS A 342 -17.02 10.91 -2.78
CA LYS A 342 -16.33 9.78 -2.14
C LYS A 342 -14.93 9.64 -2.70
N GLU A 343 -13.98 9.38 -1.81
CA GLU A 343 -12.62 9.02 -2.19
C GLU A 343 -12.63 7.65 -2.89
N THR A 344 -12.13 7.61 -4.13
CA THR A 344 -12.03 6.38 -4.92
C THR A 344 -10.61 5.84 -4.96
N GLU A 345 -9.63 6.73 -5.05
CA GLU A 345 -8.22 6.38 -5.18
C GLU A 345 -7.34 7.32 -4.36
N ARG A 346 -6.25 6.78 -3.80
CA ARG A 346 -5.24 7.54 -3.07
C ARG A 346 -3.84 7.01 -3.39
N TYR A 347 -2.93 7.94 -3.62
CA TYR A 347 -1.53 7.67 -3.93
C TYR A 347 -0.65 8.47 -2.98
N ALA A 348 0.17 7.78 -2.20
CA ALA A 348 1.16 8.41 -1.34
C ALA A 348 2.29 9.04 -2.17
N TYR A 349 3.00 10.03 -1.61
CA TYR A 349 4.16 10.66 -2.25
C TYR A 349 5.15 9.65 -2.86
N SER A 350 5.51 8.60 -2.11
CA SER A 350 6.47 7.57 -2.56
C SER A 350 5.98 6.71 -3.73
N ALA A 351 4.68 6.71 -4.03
CA ALA A 351 4.10 5.88 -5.07
C ALA A 351 4.42 6.43 -6.47
N TRP A 352 4.42 7.76 -6.63
CA TRP A 352 4.62 8.41 -7.92
C TRP A 352 6.01 9.02 -8.11
N THR A 353 6.81 9.18 -7.06
CA THR A 353 8.15 9.78 -7.17
C THR A 353 9.20 8.89 -7.82
N LYS A 354 9.00 7.57 -7.88
CA LYS A 354 9.96 6.62 -8.47
C LYS A 354 10.10 6.82 -9.98
N ASP A 355 8.97 7.05 -10.65
CA ASP A 355 8.89 7.33 -12.09
C ASP A 355 7.74 8.32 -12.33
N ALA A 356 8.04 9.60 -12.10
CA ALA A 356 7.03 10.65 -12.04
C ALA A 356 6.32 10.89 -13.39
N GLU A 357 7.05 10.83 -14.51
CA GLU A 357 6.47 11.04 -15.84
C GLU A 357 5.62 9.84 -16.27
N ALA A 358 6.07 8.60 -16.07
CA ALA A 358 5.26 7.44 -16.41
C ALA A 358 3.98 7.37 -15.56
N PHE A 359 4.08 7.68 -14.26
CA PHE A 359 2.91 7.80 -13.40
C PHE A 359 1.99 8.93 -13.88
N TYR A 360 2.53 10.11 -14.21
CA TYR A 360 1.75 11.23 -14.70
C TYR A 360 0.95 10.86 -15.96
N ASP A 361 1.59 10.24 -16.96
CA ASP A 361 0.92 9.88 -18.20
C ASP A 361 -0.14 8.80 -17.98
N GLY A 362 0.14 7.78 -17.16
CA GLY A 362 -0.83 6.76 -16.77
C GLY A 362 -2.02 7.33 -16.01
N PHE A 363 -1.77 8.18 -15.02
CA PHE A 363 -2.80 8.84 -14.20
C PHE A 363 -3.67 9.78 -15.06
N ARG A 364 -3.04 10.58 -15.92
CA ARG A 364 -3.74 11.46 -16.87
C ARG A 364 -4.63 10.66 -17.82
N ALA A 365 -4.15 9.54 -18.35
CA ALA A 365 -4.94 8.67 -19.22
C ALA A 365 -6.14 8.07 -18.48
N ALA A 366 -5.94 7.58 -17.26
CA ALA A 366 -7.01 7.06 -16.41
C ALA A 366 -8.09 8.11 -16.11
N MET A 367 -7.68 9.33 -15.73
CA MET A 367 -8.61 10.42 -15.46
C MET A 367 -9.40 10.84 -16.70
N ARG A 368 -8.82 10.79 -17.90
CA ARG A 368 -9.54 11.05 -19.16
C ARG A 368 -10.57 9.97 -19.50
N LEU A 369 -10.35 8.74 -19.05
CA LEU A 369 -11.28 7.63 -19.23
C LEU A 369 -12.42 7.65 -18.20
N SER A 370 -12.24 8.32 -17.07
CA SER A 370 -13.22 8.33 -15.96
C SER A 370 -14.64 8.78 -16.33
N PRO A 371 -14.90 9.71 -17.28
CA PRO A 371 -16.29 10.07 -17.64
C PRO A 371 -17.03 8.96 -18.38
N LYS A 372 -16.32 7.96 -18.92
CA LYS A 372 -16.90 6.85 -19.66
C LYS A 372 -17.78 6.03 -18.73
N ARG A 373 -19.06 5.86 -19.11
CA ARG A 373 -20.05 5.09 -18.33
C ARG A 373 -20.27 5.62 -16.90
N SER A 374 -19.89 6.86 -16.62
CA SER A 374 -20.20 7.53 -15.36
C SER A 374 -21.70 7.85 -15.27
N GLU A 375 -22.25 7.89 -14.06
CA GLU A 375 -23.54 8.52 -13.84
C GLU A 375 -23.37 10.05 -13.87
N TYR A 376 -24.30 10.76 -14.51
CA TYR A 376 -24.13 12.19 -14.73
C TYR A 376 -25.47 12.92 -14.67
N ARG A 377 -25.54 14.01 -13.92
CA ARG A 377 -26.73 14.85 -13.79
C ARG A 377 -26.57 16.11 -14.63
N PHE A 378 -27.59 16.42 -15.42
CA PHE A 378 -27.59 17.51 -16.38
C PHE A 378 -28.49 18.69 -15.98
N GLY A 379 -28.86 18.82 -14.70
CA GLY A 379 -29.71 19.93 -14.24
C GLY A 379 -30.99 20.10 -15.07
N ASP A 380 -31.22 21.32 -15.54
CA ASP A 380 -32.36 21.72 -16.37
C ASP A 380 -32.10 21.55 -17.88
N VAL A 381 -30.93 21.03 -18.27
CA VAL A 381 -30.57 20.88 -19.68
C VAL A 381 -31.58 20.02 -20.43
N VAL A 382 -32.03 20.54 -21.57
CA VAL A 382 -33.00 19.90 -22.45
C VAL A 382 -32.30 19.42 -23.73
N PHE A 383 -31.97 18.13 -23.80
CA PHE A 383 -31.44 17.51 -25.03
C PHE A 383 -32.50 17.34 -26.13
N LEU A 384 -32.04 17.17 -27.37
CA LEU A 384 -32.81 17.28 -28.62
C LEU A 384 -34.22 16.67 -28.56
N SER A 385 -34.37 15.41 -28.18
CA SER A 385 -35.67 14.73 -28.17
C SER A 385 -36.68 15.42 -27.25
N LYS A 386 -36.25 15.95 -26.10
CA LYS A 386 -37.11 16.74 -25.20
C LYS A 386 -37.34 18.15 -25.74
N ALA A 387 -36.33 18.76 -26.35
CA ALA A 387 -36.44 20.10 -26.95
C ALA A 387 -37.46 20.09 -28.11
N ARG A 388 -37.42 19.06 -28.96
CA ARG A 388 -38.39 18.88 -30.05
C ARG A 388 -39.82 18.72 -29.55
N LEU A 389 -40.02 18.03 -28.43
CA LEU A 389 -41.33 18.00 -27.77
C LEU A 389 -41.76 19.37 -27.26
N GLN A 390 -40.86 20.19 -26.71
CA GLN A 390 -41.19 21.55 -26.27
C GLN A 390 -41.60 22.43 -27.45
N GLU A 391 -40.82 22.42 -28.54
CA GLU A 391 -41.13 23.14 -29.79
C GLU A 391 -42.53 22.76 -30.32
N LEU A 392 -42.84 21.46 -30.41
CA LEU A 392 -44.15 21.00 -30.85
C LEU A 392 -45.28 21.45 -29.92
N ARG A 393 -45.04 21.43 -28.60
CA ARG A 393 -46.04 21.87 -27.62
C ARG A 393 -46.31 23.37 -27.72
N GLU A 394 -45.29 24.17 -27.96
CA GLU A 394 -45.43 25.62 -28.16
C GLU A 394 -46.22 25.94 -29.43
N ARG A 395 -45.83 25.35 -30.57
CA ARG A 395 -46.57 25.48 -31.83
C ARG A 395 -48.03 25.10 -31.66
N ARG A 396 -48.32 24.01 -30.92
CA ARG A 396 -49.70 23.58 -30.62
C ARG A 396 -50.48 24.62 -29.81
N HIS A 397 -49.82 25.33 -28.88
CA HIS A 397 -50.47 26.37 -28.06
C HIS A 397 -50.73 27.64 -28.86
N GLU A 398 -49.88 27.95 -29.84
CA GLU A 398 -50.00 29.13 -30.70
C GLU A 398 -50.99 28.94 -31.84
N THR A 399 -51.07 27.73 -32.39
CA THR A 399 -52.01 27.38 -33.44
C THR A 399 -53.46 27.44 -32.94
N GLY A 400 -54.32 28.17 -33.66
CA GLY A 400 -55.77 28.16 -33.47
C GLY A 400 -56.49 27.01 -34.17
N ASP A 401 -55.95 26.53 -35.30
CA ASP A 401 -56.56 25.54 -36.18
C ASP A 401 -56.55 24.11 -35.61
N LEU A 402 -57.67 23.39 -35.78
CA LEU A 402 -57.84 22.02 -35.32
C LEU A 402 -57.11 21.01 -36.21
N THR A 403 -56.98 21.29 -37.52
CA THR A 403 -56.31 20.39 -38.46
C THR A 403 -54.81 20.36 -38.18
N GLU A 404 -54.20 21.54 -38.12
CA GLU A 404 -52.78 21.69 -37.74
C GLU A 404 -52.51 21.13 -36.34
N LYS A 405 -53.39 21.35 -35.35
CA LYS A 405 -53.27 20.69 -34.03
C LYS A 405 -53.24 19.16 -34.12
N CYS A 406 -54.09 18.56 -34.95
CA CYS A 406 -54.10 17.11 -35.14
C CYS A 406 -52.78 16.61 -35.75
N GLU A 407 -52.19 17.36 -36.67
CA GLU A 407 -50.88 17.05 -37.25
C GLU A 407 -49.76 17.15 -36.21
N ILE A 408 -49.76 18.21 -35.40
CA ILE A 408 -48.79 18.37 -34.30
C ILE A 408 -48.92 17.23 -33.28
N TYR A 409 -50.13 16.79 -32.94
CA TYR A 409 -50.32 15.62 -32.08
C TYR A 409 -49.78 14.32 -32.68
N ARG A 410 -49.85 14.14 -34.01
CA ARG A 410 -49.22 12.99 -34.67
C ARG A 410 -47.70 13.06 -34.56
N GLN A 411 -47.12 14.24 -34.80
CA GLN A 411 -45.68 14.46 -34.64
C GLN A 411 -45.22 14.21 -33.19
N GLU A 412 -45.95 14.72 -32.19
CA GLU A 412 -45.64 14.47 -30.77
C GLU A 412 -45.72 12.99 -30.43
N LYS A 413 -46.72 12.26 -30.95
CA LYS A 413 -46.86 10.82 -30.77
C LYS A 413 -45.67 10.06 -31.38
N ASP A 414 -45.20 10.46 -32.55
CA ASP A 414 -44.09 9.77 -33.22
C ASP A 414 -42.75 10.04 -32.53
N GLU A 415 -42.54 11.26 -32.02
CA GLU A 415 -41.38 11.61 -31.18
C GLU A 415 -41.40 10.84 -29.85
N LEU A 416 -42.57 10.77 -29.18
CA LEU A 416 -42.72 9.98 -27.95
C LEU A 416 -42.47 8.48 -28.20
N LYS A 417 -42.93 7.93 -29.33
CA LYS A 417 -42.61 6.55 -29.72
C LYS A 417 -41.11 6.35 -29.97
N GLN A 418 -40.42 7.35 -30.51
CA GLN A 418 -38.97 7.29 -30.66
C GLN A 418 -38.28 7.27 -29.29
N GLN A 419 -38.66 8.14 -28.36
CA GLN A 419 -38.13 8.13 -26.99
C GLN A 419 -38.38 6.80 -26.27
N VAL A 420 -39.57 6.21 -26.42
CA VAL A 420 -39.87 4.88 -25.83
C VAL A 420 -38.96 3.80 -26.42
N ARG A 421 -38.66 3.86 -27.73
CA ARG A 421 -37.73 2.91 -28.38
C ARG A 421 -36.30 3.10 -27.86
N GLU A 422 -35.83 4.33 -27.74
CA GLU A 422 -34.50 4.64 -27.18
C GLU A 422 -34.37 4.14 -25.73
N LEU A 423 -35.36 4.41 -24.87
CA LEU A 423 -35.39 3.92 -23.49
C LEU A 423 -35.47 2.38 -23.40
N SER A 424 -36.23 1.75 -24.30
CA SER A 424 -36.31 0.28 -24.36
C SER A 424 -34.98 -0.34 -24.76
N GLN A 425 -34.24 0.28 -25.68
CA GLN A 425 -32.91 -0.13 -26.08
C GLN A 425 -31.92 0.02 -24.91
N GLN A 426 -31.94 1.15 -24.21
CA GLN A 426 -31.12 1.35 -23.00
C GLN A 426 -31.39 0.29 -21.93
N ASN A 427 -32.66 -0.07 -21.70
CA ASN A 427 -33.02 -1.13 -20.76
C ASN A 427 -32.52 -2.53 -21.21
N ALA A 428 -32.56 -2.82 -22.51
CA ALA A 428 -31.99 -4.06 -23.05
C ALA A 428 -30.47 -4.12 -22.83
N ASP A 429 -29.78 -3.00 -23.03
CA ASP A 429 -28.33 -2.87 -22.80
C ASP A 429 -27.95 -3.03 -21.33
N LEU A 430 -28.74 -2.46 -20.41
CA LEU A 430 -28.59 -2.67 -18.98
C LEU A 430 -28.77 -4.15 -18.60
N ARG A 431 -29.74 -4.84 -19.21
CA ARG A 431 -29.96 -6.28 -18.97
C ARG A 431 -28.77 -7.11 -19.44
N LEU A 432 -28.28 -6.88 -20.65
CA LEU A 432 -27.09 -7.57 -21.19
C LEU A 432 -25.85 -7.30 -20.34
N SER A 433 -25.65 -6.05 -19.92
CA SER A 433 -24.56 -5.67 -19.01
C SER A 433 -24.67 -6.36 -17.65
N GLY A 434 -25.89 -6.50 -17.12
CA GLY A 434 -26.16 -7.20 -15.87
C GLY A 434 -25.89 -8.70 -15.95
N GLU A 435 -26.15 -9.32 -17.10
CA GLU A 435 -25.81 -10.72 -17.36
C GLU A 435 -24.28 -10.93 -17.41
N GLU A 436 -23.54 -10.04 -18.08
CA GLU A 436 -22.07 -10.02 -18.08
C GLU A 436 -21.51 -9.84 -16.66
N LEU A 437 -22.09 -8.93 -15.87
CA LEU A 437 -21.66 -8.69 -14.49
C LEU A 437 -21.87 -9.92 -13.61
N ARG A 438 -23.00 -10.63 -13.75
CA ARG A 438 -23.24 -11.88 -13.01
C ARG A 438 -22.23 -12.97 -13.42
N ALA A 439 -21.94 -13.08 -14.71
CA ALA A 439 -20.95 -14.05 -15.20
C ALA A 439 -19.54 -13.75 -14.68
N THR A 440 -19.14 -12.47 -14.62
CA THR A 440 -17.84 -12.06 -14.07
C THR A 440 -17.77 -12.22 -12.56
N GLN A 441 -18.84 -11.90 -11.82
CA GLN A 441 -18.94 -12.16 -10.38
C GLN A 441 -18.78 -13.66 -10.06
N LYS A 442 -19.39 -14.55 -10.86
CA LYS A 442 -19.23 -16.00 -10.69
C LYS A 442 -17.78 -16.44 -10.89
N LYS A 443 -17.07 -15.88 -11.89
CA LYS A 443 -15.64 -16.15 -12.12
C LYS A 443 -14.78 -15.63 -10.99
N LEU A 444 -15.08 -14.44 -10.46
CA LEU A 444 -14.36 -13.86 -9.33
C LEU A 444 -14.49 -14.72 -8.08
N LEU A 445 -15.69 -15.21 -7.79
CA LEU A 445 -15.93 -16.12 -6.66
C LEU A 445 -15.12 -17.42 -6.81
N ALA A 446 -15.15 -18.04 -8.00
CA ALA A 446 -14.36 -19.25 -8.26
C ALA A 446 -12.84 -19.01 -8.06
N ALA A 447 -12.32 -17.88 -8.52
CA ALA A 447 -10.91 -17.52 -8.32
C ALA A 447 -10.57 -17.24 -6.85
N GLN A 448 -11.51 -16.70 -6.06
CA GLN A 448 -11.35 -16.52 -4.62
C GLN A 448 -11.30 -17.85 -3.88
N ASP A 449 -12.15 -18.81 -4.27
CA ASP A 449 -12.16 -20.17 -3.71
C ASP A 449 -10.85 -20.90 -4.04
N GLU A 450 -10.38 -20.83 -5.29
CA GLU A 450 -9.06 -21.37 -5.70
C GLU A 450 -7.91 -20.76 -4.90
N LEU A 451 -7.94 -19.44 -4.66
CA LEU A 451 -6.93 -18.75 -3.86
C LEU A 451 -6.94 -19.25 -2.39
N ALA A 452 -8.11 -19.47 -1.82
CA ALA A 452 -8.25 -19.99 -0.47
C ALA A 452 -7.68 -21.42 -0.35
N GLU A 453 -7.95 -22.28 -1.33
CA GLU A 453 -7.41 -23.65 -1.38
C GLU A 453 -5.87 -23.65 -1.48
N VAL A 454 -5.30 -22.82 -2.36
CA VAL A 454 -3.84 -22.69 -2.49
C VAL A 454 -3.21 -22.15 -1.21
N GLN A 455 -3.86 -21.21 -0.52
CA GLN A 455 -3.37 -20.70 0.77
C GLN A 455 -3.37 -21.77 1.86
N GLU A 456 -4.37 -22.65 1.89
CA GLU A 456 -4.42 -23.77 2.83
C GLU A 456 -3.32 -24.79 2.55
N GLN A 457 -3.13 -25.16 1.28
CA GLN A 457 -2.03 -26.04 0.85
C GLN A 457 -0.66 -25.46 1.23
N LEU A 458 -0.46 -24.15 1.04
CA LEU A 458 0.78 -23.48 1.42
C LEU A 458 1.02 -23.55 2.93
N ARG A 459 -0.01 -23.32 3.76
CA ARG A 459 0.11 -23.45 5.23
C ARG A 459 0.46 -24.88 5.64
N ALA A 460 -0.17 -25.89 5.03
CA ALA A 460 0.13 -27.29 5.30
C ALA A 460 1.58 -27.64 4.93
N LEU A 461 2.06 -27.19 3.77
CA LEU A 461 3.45 -27.36 3.35
C LEU A 461 4.44 -26.67 4.29
N GLN A 462 4.13 -25.45 4.74
CA GLN A 462 4.95 -24.73 5.72
C GLN A 462 5.02 -25.47 7.06
N ALA A 463 3.89 -26.00 7.56
CA ALA A 463 3.87 -26.78 8.80
C ALA A 463 4.71 -28.07 8.68
N MET A 464 4.59 -28.79 7.55
CA MET A 464 5.41 -29.98 7.29
C MET A 464 6.91 -29.64 7.18
N GLN A 465 7.26 -28.50 6.60
CA GLN A 465 8.66 -28.05 6.56
C GLN A 465 9.20 -27.74 7.96
N GLN A 466 8.43 -27.03 8.79
CA GLN A 466 8.81 -26.73 10.16
C GLN A 466 9.00 -28.00 11.00
N GLU A 467 8.07 -28.96 10.92
CA GLU A 467 8.20 -30.24 11.61
C GLU A 467 9.46 -30.99 11.16
N ARG A 468 9.73 -31.01 9.85
CA ARG A 468 10.93 -31.64 9.31
C ARG A 468 12.22 -30.94 9.77
N GLU A 469 12.24 -29.61 9.80
CA GLU A 469 13.37 -28.82 10.30
C GLU A 469 13.62 -29.06 11.78
N GLU A 470 12.57 -29.14 12.60
CA GLU A 470 12.68 -29.49 14.01
C GLU A 470 13.22 -30.91 14.20
N ALA A 471 12.73 -31.88 13.44
CA ALA A 471 13.22 -33.26 13.49
C ALA A 471 14.70 -33.33 13.11
N TYR A 472 15.12 -32.62 12.05
CA TYR A 472 16.53 -32.52 11.68
C TYR A 472 17.37 -31.85 12.77
N ARG A 473 16.85 -30.79 13.40
CA ARG A 473 17.54 -30.11 14.51
C ARG A 473 17.77 -31.05 15.70
N ARG A 474 16.71 -31.73 16.16
CA ARG A 474 16.80 -32.72 17.26
C ARG A 474 17.77 -33.85 16.93
N SER A 475 17.73 -34.36 15.70
CA SER A 475 18.67 -35.39 15.25
C SER A 475 20.12 -34.88 15.21
N ALA A 476 20.35 -33.65 14.76
CA ALA A 476 21.68 -33.05 14.71
C ALA A 476 22.26 -32.84 16.12
N GLU A 477 21.44 -32.34 17.06
CA GLU A 477 21.81 -32.20 18.47
C GLU A 477 22.19 -33.55 19.10
N LEU A 478 21.42 -34.60 18.82
CA LEU A 478 21.72 -35.96 19.31
C LEU A 478 23.02 -36.51 18.73
N VAL A 479 23.25 -36.34 17.42
CA VAL A 479 24.50 -36.74 16.77
C VAL A 479 25.70 -35.98 17.36
N GLN A 480 25.54 -34.68 17.62
CA GLN A 480 26.57 -33.86 18.25
C GLN A 480 26.88 -34.33 19.67
N PHE A 481 25.85 -34.71 20.46
CA PHE A 481 26.02 -35.29 21.80
C PHE A 481 26.86 -36.57 21.76
N TYR A 482 26.48 -37.55 20.93
CA TYR A 482 27.24 -38.81 20.87
C TYR A 482 28.64 -38.62 20.32
N ARG A 483 28.85 -37.65 19.42
CA ARG A 483 30.20 -37.29 18.95
C ARG A 483 31.05 -36.78 20.11
N GLN A 484 30.55 -35.83 20.91
CA GLN A 484 31.26 -35.33 22.08
C GLN A 484 31.53 -36.43 23.12
N LYS A 485 30.55 -37.30 23.38
CA LYS A 485 30.71 -38.44 24.29
C LYS A 485 31.76 -39.43 23.76
N ALA A 486 31.80 -39.67 22.45
CA ALA A 486 32.79 -40.54 21.81
C ALA A 486 34.20 -39.94 21.83
N ASP A 487 34.33 -38.64 21.54
CA ASP A 487 35.60 -37.91 21.63
C ASP A 487 36.17 -37.98 23.07
N LEU A 488 35.30 -37.85 24.08
CA LEU A 488 35.68 -38.03 25.48
C LEU A 488 36.03 -39.48 25.82
N ALA A 489 35.25 -40.45 25.34
CA ALA A 489 35.54 -41.87 25.53
C ALA A 489 36.88 -42.30 24.90
N ALA A 490 37.31 -41.63 23.83
CA ALA A 490 38.63 -41.86 23.24
C ALA A 490 39.80 -41.47 24.18
N THR A 491 39.54 -40.63 25.19
CA THR A 491 40.52 -40.25 26.22
C THR A 491 40.57 -41.24 27.40
N PHE A 492 39.70 -42.25 27.43
CA PHE A 492 39.64 -43.20 28.54
C PHE A 492 40.99 -43.91 28.75
N PRO A 493 41.54 -43.89 29.98
CA PRO A 493 42.78 -44.57 30.26
C PRO A 493 42.67 -46.09 30.06
N THR A 494 43.66 -46.67 29.38
CA THR A 494 43.79 -48.12 29.19
C THR A 494 44.57 -48.79 30.33
N VAL A 495 45.04 -48.02 31.31
CA VAL A 495 45.83 -48.48 32.46
C VAL A 495 45.13 -48.08 33.75
N LYS A 496 44.89 -49.04 34.63
CA LYS A 496 44.15 -48.89 35.90
C LYS A 496 44.63 -47.71 36.75
N ASP A 497 45.95 -47.55 36.88
CA ASP A 497 46.56 -46.53 37.74
C ASP A 497 46.33 -45.09 37.25
N LYS A 498 45.98 -44.90 35.97
CA LYS A 498 45.75 -43.57 35.37
C LYS A 498 44.31 -43.07 35.46
N ILE A 499 43.36 -43.90 35.92
CA ILE A 499 41.93 -43.57 35.92
C ILE A 499 41.61 -42.42 36.87
N CYS A 500 42.21 -42.42 38.06
CA CYS A 500 41.98 -41.35 39.04
C CYS A 500 42.55 -40.01 38.56
N ASP A 501 43.77 -40.02 38.00
CA ASP A 501 44.40 -38.81 37.48
C ASP A 501 43.60 -38.21 36.31
N TRP A 502 43.12 -39.04 35.39
CA TRP A 502 42.24 -38.64 34.29
C TRP A 502 40.91 -38.05 34.77
N ALA A 503 40.27 -38.69 35.75
CA ALA A 503 39.00 -38.21 36.29
C ALA A 503 39.16 -36.90 37.06
N GLU A 504 40.28 -36.71 37.77
CA GLU A 504 40.59 -35.44 38.44
C GLU A 504 40.95 -34.34 37.45
N GLU A 505 41.63 -34.64 36.34
CA GLU A 505 41.94 -33.64 35.31
C GLU A 505 40.68 -33.12 34.62
N LEU A 506 39.70 -34.00 34.33
CA LEU A 506 38.52 -33.65 33.54
C LEU A 506 37.28 -33.31 34.37
N PHE A 507 37.14 -33.85 35.59
CA PHE A 507 35.94 -33.74 36.40
C PHE A 507 36.21 -33.22 37.82
N ALA A 508 37.33 -32.53 38.06
CA ALA A 508 37.64 -31.96 39.38
C ALA A 508 36.57 -30.97 39.89
N GLU A 509 35.82 -30.33 38.98
CA GLU A 509 34.73 -29.44 39.37
C GLU A 509 33.52 -30.21 39.90
N GLU A 510 33.29 -31.44 39.46
CA GLU A 510 32.12 -32.25 39.83
C GLU A 510 32.41 -33.35 40.85
N LEU A 511 33.59 -33.97 40.76
CA LEU A 511 33.97 -35.18 41.49
C LEU A 511 35.17 -34.90 42.40
N LEU A 512 35.08 -35.38 43.65
CA LEU A 512 36.18 -35.40 44.62
C LEU A 512 36.53 -36.86 44.90
N ILE A 513 37.67 -37.33 44.40
CA ILE A 513 38.14 -38.70 44.62
C ILE A 513 39.05 -38.74 45.85
N THR A 514 38.65 -39.53 46.84
CA THR A 514 39.40 -39.63 48.11
C THR A 514 40.65 -40.52 47.99
N ALA A 515 41.62 -40.33 48.88
CA ALA A 515 42.83 -41.16 48.91
C ALA A 515 42.52 -42.66 49.16
N ASP A 516 41.45 -42.93 49.91
CA ASP A 516 40.95 -44.28 50.18
C ASP A 516 40.39 -44.93 48.91
N ALA A 517 39.62 -44.19 48.11
CA ALA A 517 39.14 -44.66 46.80
C ALA A 517 40.30 -44.97 45.84
N LYS A 518 41.34 -44.11 45.79
CA LYS A 518 42.54 -44.35 44.98
C LYS A 518 43.28 -45.61 45.42
N THR A 519 43.43 -45.79 46.74
CA THR A 519 44.11 -46.96 47.32
C THR A 519 43.33 -48.24 47.07
N ALA A 520 42.00 -48.18 47.19
CA ALA A 520 41.10 -49.30 46.89
C ALA A 520 41.21 -49.74 45.44
N LEU A 521 41.17 -48.80 44.48
CA LEU A 521 41.34 -49.09 43.06
C LEU A 521 42.70 -49.72 42.75
N ARG A 522 43.78 -49.18 43.35
CA ARG A 522 45.15 -49.68 43.14
C ARG A 522 45.31 -51.13 43.62
N LYS A 523 44.76 -51.45 44.80
CA LYS A 523 44.78 -52.80 45.42
C LYS A 523 43.76 -53.78 44.84
N TYR A 524 42.90 -53.34 43.92
CA TYR A 524 41.88 -54.21 43.33
C TYR A 524 42.49 -55.16 42.29
N ASP A 525 42.53 -56.45 42.60
CA ASP A 525 43.19 -57.49 41.78
C ASP A 525 42.23 -58.27 40.86
N THR A 526 40.92 -58.07 41.00
CA THR A 526 39.94 -58.73 40.13
C THR A 526 39.91 -58.02 38.77
N ALA A 527 39.91 -58.78 37.68
CA ALA A 527 39.79 -58.22 36.33
C ALA A 527 38.42 -57.54 36.14
N PHE A 528 38.42 -56.30 35.63
CA PHE A 528 37.20 -55.57 35.28
C PHE A 528 37.46 -54.69 34.06
N ASP A 529 36.40 -54.27 33.38
CA ASP A 529 36.50 -53.38 32.22
C ASP A 529 36.74 -51.93 32.68
N LEU A 530 37.92 -51.40 32.38
CA LEU A 530 38.31 -50.03 32.73
C LEU A 530 37.39 -49.00 32.06
N ALA A 531 36.92 -49.27 30.83
CA ALA A 531 36.03 -48.36 30.11
C ALA A 531 34.66 -48.24 30.79
N VAL A 532 34.18 -49.32 31.42
CA VAL A 532 32.96 -49.29 32.23
C VAL A 532 33.13 -48.39 33.45
N LEU A 533 34.27 -48.48 34.16
CA LEU A 533 34.53 -47.59 35.30
C LEU A 533 34.63 -46.11 34.86
N CYS A 534 35.35 -45.84 33.77
CA CYS A 534 35.48 -44.48 33.22
C CYS A 534 34.12 -43.91 32.76
N ASP A 535 33.28 -44.71 32.10
CA ASP A 535 31.92 -44.29 31.72
C ASP A 535 31.02 -44.06 32.95
N GLY A 536 31.16 -44.87 34.00
CA GLY A 536 30.49 -44.66 35.28
C GLY A 536 30.89 -43.34 35.95
N LEU A 537 32.19 -42.98 35.94
CA LEU A 537 32.66 -41.69 36.44
C LEU A 537 32.16 -40.52 35.59
N LEU A 538 32.15 -40.67 34.26
CA LEU A 538 31.54 -39.70 33.34
C LEU A 538 30.05 -39.50 33.64
N PHE A 539 29.30 -40.57 33.87
CA PHE A 539 27.90 -40.48 34.29
C PHE A 539 27.75 -39.73 35.63
N LEU A 540 28.61 -39.98 36.62
CA LEU A 540 28.57 -39.27 37.89
C LEU A 540 28.85 -37.77 37.75
N SER A 541 29.77 -37.38 36.87
CA SER A 541 29.98 -35.96 36.53
C SER A 541 28.71 -35.36 35.92
N ALA A 542 28.08 -36.03 34.94
CA ALA A 542 26.80 -35.60 34.38
C ALA A 542 25.67 -35.53 35.42
N TYR A 543 25.63 -36.46 36.38
CA TYR A 543 24.68 -36.46 37.49
C TYR A 543 24.87 -35.26 38.43
N VAL A 544 26.12 -34.84 38.68
CA VAL A 544 26.39 -33.59 39.43
C VAL A 544 25.85 -32.38 38.70
N ARG A 545 26.11 -32.25 37.39
CA ARG A 545 25.58 -31.15 36.58
C ARG A 545 24.05 -31.14 36.56
N TYR A 546 23.42 -32.32 36.51
CA TYR A 546 21.97 -32.45 36.68
C TYR A 546 21.49 -31.97 38.06
N ARG A 547 22.17 -32.36 39.14
CA ARG A 547 21.85 -31.91 40.51
C ARG A 547 22.00 -30.40 40.71
N ARG A 548 22.94 -29.77 40.01
CA ARG A 548 23.13 -28.31 39.96
C ARG A 548 22.11 -27.58 39.07
N GLY A 549 21.30 -28.29 38.29
CA GLY A 549 20.36 -27.71 37.34
C GLY A 549 20.98 -27.27 36.01
N GLU A 550 22.23 -27.66 35.73
CA GLU A 550 22.97 -27.33 34.51
C GLU A 550 22.64 -28.30 33.35
N LEU A 551 22.09 -29.47 33.66
CA LEU A 551 21.74 -30.52 32.72
C LEU A 551 20.28 -30.93 32.87
N SER A 552 19.58 -31.22 31.77
CA SER A 552 18.22 -31.78 31.83
C SER A 552 18.23 -33.28 32.12
N ALA A 553 17.12 -33.80 32.65
CA ALA A 553 16.96 -35.25 32.91
C ALA A 553 17.05 -36.09 31.62
N GLU A 554 16.61 -35.54 30.49
CA GLU A 554 16.71 -36.19 29.17
C GLU A 554 18.16 -36.38 28.76
N VAL A 555 19.01 -35.35 28.90
CA VAL A 555 20.43 -35.46 28.55
C VAL A 555 21.18 -36.36 29.54
N LEU A 556 20.85 -36.33 30.83
CA LEU A 556 21.40 -37.29 31.81
C LEU A 556 21.11 -38.76 31.41
N SER A 557 19.91 -39.02 30.89
CA SER A 557 19.52 -40.36 30.44
C SER A 557 20.38 -40.86 29.28
N LEU A 558 20.83 -39.98 28.38
CA LEU A 558 21.78 -40.32 27.31
C LEU A 558 23.18 -40.70 27.85
N TYR A 559 23.59 -40.15 29.00
CA TYR A 559 24.81 -40.60 29.66
C TYR A 559 24.67 -42.02 30.21
N ALA A 560 23.50 -42.36 30.78
CA ALA A 560 23.22 -43.67 31.36
C ALA A 560 22.97 -44.79 30.33
N GLU A 561 22.50 -44.48 29.12
CA GLU A 561 21.92 -45.42 28.15
C GLU A 561 22.76 -46.68 27.89
N ARG A 562 24.09 -46.55 27.72
CA ARG A 562 24.97 -47.65 27.33
C ARG A 562 25.07 -48.76 28.37
N TYR A 563 25.13 -48.39 29.66
CA TYR A 563 25.36 -49.33 30.76
C TYR A 563 24.23 -49.35 31.79
N GLY A 564 23.17 -48.56 31.58
CA GLY A 564 22.03 -48.46 32.49
C GLY A 564 22.40 -47.88 33.85
N TRP A 565 23.27 -46.86 33.88
CA TRP A 565 23.69 -46.26 35.15
C TRP A 565 22.52 -45.65 35.90
N GLU A 566 22.39 -46.02 37.16
CA GLU A 566 21.37 -45.52 38.06
C GLU A 566 21.98 -45.32 39.45
N VAL A 567 21.71 -44.16 40.06
CA VAL A 567 22.13 -43.88 41.43
C VAL A 567 21.21 -44.61 42.40
N GLN A 568 21.77 -45.52 43.19
CA GLN A 568 21.03 -46.34 44.14
C GLN A 568 21.53 -46.07 45.57
N GLY A 569 20.60 -46.06 46.54
CA GLY A 569 20.94 -45.98 47.95
C GLY A 569 21.61 -47.25 48.46
N CYS A 570 22.59 -47.11 49.35
CA CYS A 570 23.16 -48.20 50.12
C CYS A 570 22.11 -48.80 51.08
N GLY A 571 22.23 -50.10 51.39
CA GLY A 571 21.27 -50.77 52.27
C GLY A 571 21.32 -50.22 53.70
N LYS A 572 20.16 -49.80 54.26
CA LYS A 572 20.05 -49.18 55.59
C LYS A 572 20.71 -49.99 56.72
N GLU A 573 20.62 -51.32 56.67
CA GLU A 573 21.23 -52.21 57.67
C GLU A 573 22.75 -52.33 57.50
N ALA A 574 23.27 -52.22 56.28
CA ALA A 574 24.72 -52.19 56.02
C ALA A 574 25.34 -50.88 56.54
N LEU A 575 24.69 -49.74 56.30
CA LEU A 575 25.11 -48.43 56.81
C LEU A 575 25.12 -48.35 58.34
N LYS A 576 24.24 -49.12 59.03
CA LYS A 576 24.21 -49.21 60.49
C LYS A 576 25.27 -50.15 61.06
N MET A 577 25.36 -51.38 60.55
CA MET A 577 26.22 -52.42 61.15
C MET A 577 27.67 -52.33 60.70
N ARG A 578 27.95 -51.72 59.56
CA ARG A 578 29.30 -51.55 58.99
C ARG A 578 29.57 -50.09 58.66
N ARG A 579 29.16 -49.17 59.54
CA ARG A 579 29.29 -47.72 59.31
C ARG A 579 30.71 -47.30 58.95
N ASP A 580 31.69 -47.91 59.61
CA ASP A 580 33.12 -47.61 59.40
C ASP A 580 33.57 -47.95 57.97
N ASP A 581 33.07 -49.04 57.37
CA ASP A 581 33.37 -49.45 55.99
C ASP A 581 32.80 -48.48 54.94
N TYR A 582 31.84 -47.63 55.32
CA TYR A 582 31.14 -46.66 54.44
C TYR A 582 31.46 -45.21 54.83
N THR A 583 32.40 -44.96 55.74
CA THR A 583 32.76 -43.60 56.16
C THR A 583 34.13 -43.23 55.61
N VAL A 584 34.23 -42.06 54.98
CA VAL A 584 35.51 -41.52 54.48
C VAL A 584 35.79 -40.16 55.11
N THR A 585 37.05 -39.88 55.41
CA THR A 585 37.46 -38.57 55.95
C THR A 585 38.08 -37.72 54.86
N VAL A 586 37.54 -36.52 54.64
CA VAL A 586 38.05 -35.54 53.67
C VAL A 586 38.26 -34.22 54.40
N GLN A 587 39.50 -33.70 54.38
CA GLN A 587 39.87 -32.42 55.01
C GLN A 587 39.47 -32.26 56.50
N GLY A 588 39.36 -33.37 57.24
CA GLY A 588 39.02 -33.38 58.66
C GLY A 588 37.55 -33.69 58.97
N GLU A 589 36.68 -33.70 57.96
CA GLU A 589 35.25 -34.03 58.09
C GLU A 589 34.96 -35.47 57.64
N SER A 590 34.01 -36.13 58.31
CA SER A 590 33.63 -37.52 58.04
C SER A 590 32.34 -37.60 57.22
N TYR A 591 32.42 -38.21 56.04
CA TYR A 591 31.31 -38.35 55.10
C TYR A 591 30.85 -39.81 55.00
N LEU A 592 29.52 -40.03 55.08
CA LEU A 592 28.92 -41.35 54.94
C LEU A 592 28.54 -41.59 53.47
N LEU A 593 29.13 -42.61 52.86
CA LEU A 593 28.86 -43.06 51.49
C LEU A 593 27.51 -43.79 51.41
N ASP A 594 26.44 -43.02 51.26
CA ASP A 594 25.06 -43.50 51.27
C ASP A 594 24.53 -43.88 49.88
N GLN A 595 25.27 -43.59 48.82
CA GLN A 595 24.88 -43.85 47.42
C GLN A 595 25.94 -44.66 46.67
N HIS A 596 25.49 -45.37 45.63
CA HIS A 596 26.37 -46.05 44.70
C HIS A 596 25.77 -46.18 43.30
N ILE A 597 26.63 -46.32 42.30
CA ILE A 597 26.30 -46.85 40.97
C ILE A 597 26.90 -48.25 40.82
N LYS A 598 26.28 -49.10 39.99
CA LYS A 598 26.78 -50.47 39.76
C LYS A 598 26.57 -50.94 38.33
N TYR A 599 27.49 -51.76 37.85
CA TYR A 599 27.37 -52.50 36.59
C TYR A 599 27.91 -53.93 36.76
N GLY A 600 27.21 -54.91 36.18
CA GLY A 600 27.54 -56.34 36.25
C GLY A 600 26.78 -57.13 37.33
N VAL A 601 26.65 -58.44 37.14
CA VAL A 601 25.83 -59.34 37.98
C VAL A 601 26.64 -60.44 38.68
N SER A 602 27.87 -60.73 38.20
CA SER A 602 28.77 -61.72 38.79
C SER A 602 29.93 -61.05 39.53
N ALA A 603 30.38 -61.65 40.64
CA ALA A 603 31.44 -61.09 41.49
C ALA A 603 32.79 -60.88 40.77
N GLN A 604 32.98 -61.52 39.61
CA GLN A 604 34.21 -61.48 38.82
C GLN A 604 34.25 -60.35 37.76
N ALA A 605 33.16 -59.59 37.56
CA ALA A 605 33.09 -58.51 36.55
C ALA A 605 32.23 -57.31 37.03
N LEU A 606 32.17 -57.10 38.34
CA LEU A 606 31.34 -56.07 38.97
C LEU A 606 32.13 -54.75 39.11
N VAL A 607 31.56 -53.66 38.60
CA VAL A 607 32.01 -52.29 38.90
C VAL A 607 31.00 -51.63 39.83
N ARG A 608 31.46 -51.12 40.96
CA ARG A 608 30.69 -50.27 41.88
C ARG A 608 31.49 -49.06 42.32
N VAL A 609 30.83 -47.92 42.36
CA VAL A 609 31.40 -46.67 42.87
C VAL A 609 30.50 -46.18 43.99
N TYR A 610 31.04 -46.10 45.21
CA TYR A 610 30.33 -45.62 46.39
C TYR A 610 30.70 -44.16 46.66
N PHE A 611 29.68 -43.34 46.88
CA PHE A 611 29.81 -41.90 47.01
C PHE A 611 28.72 -41.31 47.90
N CYS A 612 28.87 -40.03 48.23
CA CYS A 612 27.82 -39.19 48.78
C CYS A 612 27.82 -37.83 48.09
N TRP A 613 26.68 -37.14 48.15
CA TRP A 613 26.56 -35.76 47.71
C TRP A 613 26.90 -34.81 48.85
N GLU A 614 27.80 -33.86 48.60
CA GLU A 614 28.09 -32.79 49.55
C GLU A 614 27.45 -31.48 49.10
N GLU A 615 26.55 -30.95 49.93
CA GLU A 615 25.71 -29.80 49.59
C GLU A 615 26.51 -28.48 49.55
N GLU A 616 27.48 -28.27 50.43
CA GLU A 616 28.23 -27.00 50.45
C GLU A 616 29.20 -26.89 49.26
N LEU A 617 29.83 -28.00 48.91
CA LEU A 617 30.76 -28.07 47.78
C LEU A 617 30.04 -28.26 46.44
N GLN A 618 28.76 -28.66 46.47
CA GLN A 618 27.97 -29.07 45.29
C GLN A 618 28.70 -30.15 44.47
N LYS A 619 29.42 -31.07 45.12
CA LYS A 619 30.25 -32.13 44.49
C LYS A 619 29.87 -33.51 45.00
N LEU A 620 30.22 -34.52 44.21
CA LEU A 620 30.18 -35.91 44.66
C LEU A 620 31.52 -36.31 45.27
N ILE A 621 31.49 -36.82 46.50
CA ILE A 621 32.67 -37.38 47.17
C ILE A 621 32.70 -38.89 46.91
N ILE A 622 33.69 -39.36 46.15
CA ILE A 622 33.89 -40.77 45.85
C ILE A 622 34.82 -41.38 46.89
N GLY A 623 34.26 -42.26 47.72
CA GLY A 623 34.96 -42.88 48.85
C GLY A 623 35.51 -44.28 48.58
N TYR A 624 34.90 -45.03 47.65
CA TYR A 624 35.36 -46.39 47.34
C TYR A 624 34.97 -46.85 45.93
N MET A 625 35.92 -47.45 45.20
CA MET A 625 35.73 -48.07 43.89
C MET A 625 36.88 -49.04 43.57
N PRO A 626 36.74 -49.99 42.61
CA PRO A 626 35.55 -50.35 41.84
C PRO A 626 34.81 -51.57 42.45
N GLY A 627 35.25 -52.07 43.61
CA GLY A 627 34.74 -53.30 44.21
C GLY A 627 33.48 -53.12 45.05
N HIS A 628 33.08 -54.18 45.74
CA HIS A 628 31.93 -54.18 46.64
C HIS A 628 32.35 -53.90 48.10
N LEU A 629 31.77 -52.90 48.77
CA LEU A 629 31.92 -52.69 50.21
C LEU A 629 31.18 -53.77 51.01
N ALA A 630 31.71 -54.20 52.15
CA ALA A 630 31.12 -55.34 52.84
C ALA A 630 29.65 -55.10 53.24
N THR A 631 28.82 -56.13 53.08
CA THR A 631 27.40 -56.09 53.45
C THR A 631 27.08 -57.11 54.53
N VAL A 632 25.96 -56.91 55.22
CA VAL A 632 25.40 -57.91 56.13
C VAL A 632 24.83 -59.03 55.27
N ARG A 633 25.31 -60.27 55.43
CA ARG A 633 24.72 -61.44 54.75
C ARG A 633 23.24 -61.48 55.13
N LYS A 634 22.33 -61.48 54.14
CA LYS A 634 20.97 -61.92 54.39
C LYS A 634 21.07 -63.37 54.86
N GLY A 635 20.82 -63.60 56.16
CA GLY A 635 20.44 -64.94 56.60
C GLY A 635 19.22 -65.34 55.78
N THR A 636 19.30 -66.56 55.22
CA THR A 636 18.27 -67.32 54.49
C THR A 636 16.85 -66.80 54.56
#